data_AF-A0A538R308-F1
#
_entry.id   AF-A0A538R308-F1
#
_cell.length_a   1.000
_cell.length_b   1.000
_cell.length_c   1.000
_cell.angle_alpha   90.00
_cell.angle_beta   90.00
_cell.angle_gamma   90.00
#
_symmetry.space_group_name_H-M   'P 1'
#
loop_
_entity.id
_entity.type
_entity.pdbx_description
1 polymer ?
#
loop_
_entity_poly.entity_id
_entity_poly.type
_entity_poly.pdbx_seq_one_letter_code
_entity_poly.pdbx_strand_id
1 'polypeptide(L)'
;MRGAVAIAGLAAACAGRDAPDPGVESLELTHLAPATIVPGTRLVVTGASFVDAPWGETTLHLQGRSGARAIDVAWPAAFVDFTTLGVAIDRGRLAELGGDGAFRGTATVEVVAASDHRRYRTRALPVELELRTRLAPATAALAGRGVIFVNDAIELSGDGFLLGGDEGASVVQVAGCVALQAGGACRPVAMIELPLTAIAGSRSRARFAFSPRIAGIQSGAFTGTIAVVNRQPGEAPLSAAPVDVAYDLVSPQVFSIDPPAASLGQYVLVRGGGWIGNPGDPGGEPGAVTEFELSGTLRRSGGAALPFATTLIPEVVDGRLARYVINTDDALGHALDLRGDTGELTASVTPVVSFGGDRVRGPATPIRLAIAPVKQVVYLAFAPSYVEGLRDFGLRAASAQIRDRILAACREAYRGVGIEFRTEPPSDFALFSTVELVGVDPNDQGLFGYDNSPGKDSGNLRLYDRLGGVNAQTQEDGSPGFGGVFVRSLLGFSPHPGRLARSVAGADPVFDQLFDPFRADRGGTPVSAADLAGEQPALGDGGGCPARDRARQIQCAIFALGNLIGGTVAHEGGHSLGLANPYQDGFHDPGDAPNRLMDAGDARPFLERAQLMGQGPAVFCDGEYAYLRRILPSAEPASAIARPGCS
;
A
#
# COMPACT_ATOMS: atom_id res chain seq x y z
N MET A 1 58.06 16.26 -60.09
CA MET A 1 57.93 14.95 -59.41
C MET A 1 56.57 14.91 -58.74
N ARG A 2 55.76 13.90 -59.08
CA ARG A 2 54.38 13.70 -58.62
C ARG A 2 54.41 13.09 -57.21
N GLY A 3 53.81 13.75 -56.23
CA GLY A 3 53.53 13.18 -54.91
C GLY A 3 52.07 12.78 -54.82
N ALA A 4 51.80 11.48 -54.73
CA ALA A 4 50.47 10.92 -54.54
C ALA A 4 50.10 11.00 -53.05
N VAL A 5 48.95 11.62 -52.76
CA VAL A 5 48.32 11.60 -51.43
C VAL A 5 47.34 10.43 -51.41
N ALA A 6 47.59 9.45 -50.55
CA ALA A 6 46.69 8.34 -50.29
C ALA A 6 45.57 8.80 -49.33
N ILE A 7 44.32 8.70 -49.79
CA ILE A 7 43.12 8.91 -48.99
C ILE A 7 42.80 7.57 -48.31
N ALA A 8 42.96 7.51 -46.98
CA ALA A 8 42.47 6.40 -46.17
C ALA A 8 40.99 6.63 -45.87
N GLY A 9 40.13 5.76 -46.41
CA GLY A 9 38.70 5.75 -46.09
C GLY A 9 38.46 5.21 -44.69
N LEU A 10 37.95 6.05 -43.79
CA LEU A 10 37.30 5.59 -42.57
C LEU A 10 35.93 5.04 -42.95
N ALA A 11 35.80 3.71 -42.89
CA ALA A 11 34.50 3.06 -42.80
C ALA A 11 33.91 3.32 -41.41
N ALA A 12 32.90 4.19 -41.34
CA ALA A 12 32.06 4.32 -40.17
C ALA A 12 31.24 3.04 -40.01
N ALA A 13 31.66 2.18 -39.09
CA ALA A 13 30.84 1.06 -38.62
C ALA A 13 29.69 1.64 -37.78
N CYS A 14 28.53 1.82 -38.41
CA CYS A 14 27.28 2.05 -37.70
C CYS A 14 26.92 0.77 -36.94
N ALA A 15 27.30 0.69 -35.66
CA ALA A 15 26.70 -0.25 -34.74
C ALA A 15 25.22 0.12 -34.61
N GLY A 16 24.34 -0.68 -35.21
CA GLY A 16 22.89 -0.59 -35.00
C GLY A 16 22.63 -0.73 -33.51
N ARG A 17 22.21 0.35 -32.86
CA ARG A 17 21.64 0.31 -31.52
C ARG A 17 20.22 -0.18 -31.70
N ASP A 18 19.95 -1.44 -31.36
CA ASP A 18 18.58 -1.87 -31.15
C ASP A 18 18.02 -1.03 -30.00
N ALA A 19 16.92 -0.34 -30.30
CA ALA A 19 16.12 0.38 -29.33
C ALA A 19 15.75 -0.54 -28.16
N PRO A 20 15.82 -0.05 -26.91
CA PRO A 20 15.73 -0.92 -25.73
C PRO A 20 14.31 -1.44 -25.41
N ASP A 21 13.63 -2.20 -26.29
CA ASP A 21 12.27 -2.77 -26.11
C ASP A 21 11.22 -1.73 -25.63
N PRO A 22 9.93 -1.82 -25.92
CA PRO A 22 8.96 -0.93 -25.26
C PRO A 22 8.20 -1.55 -24.09
N GLY A 23 8.23 -2.87 -23.90
CA GLY A 23 7.56 -3.53 -22.78
C GLY A 23 6.03 -3.39 -22.83
N VAL A 24 5.48 -3.33 -24.03
CA VAL A 24 4.06 -3.13 -24.36
C VAL A 24 3.51 -4.29 -25.18
N GLU A 25 4.19 -5.44 -25.18
CA GLU A 25 3.80 -6.60 -25.99
C GLU A 25 2.46 -7.21 -25.54
N SER A 26 2.04 -6.90 -24.31
CA SER A 26 0.75 -7.26 -23.72
C SER A 26 -0.14 -6.05 -23.41
N LEU A 27 0.04 -4.93 -24.13
CA LEU A 27 -0.77 -3.73 -23.94
C LEU A 27 -2.27 -4.04 -24.14
N GLU A 28 -3.05 -3.88 -23.06
CA GLU A 28 -4.48 -4.22 -23.02
C GLU A 28 -5.29 -3.08 -22.39
N LEU A 29 -6.52 -2.90 -22.86
CA LEU A 29 -7.53 -2.03 -22.26
C LEU A 29 -8.74 -2.89 -21.90
N THR A 30 -9.10 -2.95 -20.62
CA THR A 30 -10.16 -3.80 -20.10
C THR A 30 -11.36 -3.01 -19.59
N HIS A 31 -11.16 -1.78 -19.09
CA HIS A 31 -12.25 -0.99 -18.52
C HIS A 31 -12.05 0.54 -18.64
N LEU A 32 -13.15 1.27 -18.64
CA LEU A 32 -13.20 2.73 -18.67
C LEU A 32 -14.33 3.22 -17.74
N ALA A 33 -14.01 4.04 -16.74
CA ALA A 33 -14.97 4.53 -15.74
C ALA A 33 -14.64 5.95 -15.26
N PRO A 34 -15.60 6.73 -14.71
CA PRO A 34 -17.03 6.43 -14.62
C PRO A 34 -17.74 6.58 -15.98
N ALA A 35 -18.93 5.98 -16.11
CA ALA A 35 -19.73 6.08 -17.33
C ALA A 35 -20.35 7.47 -17.55
N THR A 36 -20.74 8.16 -16.47
CA THR A 36 -21.23 9.55 -16.54
C THR A 36 -20.08 10.52 -16.31
N ILE A 37 -19.88 11.43 -17.27
CA ILE A 37 -18.79 12.38 -17.35
C ILE A 37 -19.33 13.81 -17.24
N VAL A 38 -18.71 14.59 -16.35
CA VAL A 38 -18.93 16.02 -16.17
C VAL A 38 -17.61 16.78 -16.30
N PRO A 39 -17.62 18.12 -16.44
CA PRO A 39 -16.39 18.88 -16.30
C PRO A 39 -15.76 18.63 -14.93
N GLY A 40 -14.47 18.30 -14.93
CA GLY A 40 -13.70 17.89 -13.76
C GLY A 40 -13.59 16.37 -13.55
N THR A 41 -14.32 15.54 -14.31
CA THR A 41 -14.24 14.09 -14.17
C THR A 41 -12.83 13.59 -14.50
N ARG A 42 -12.26 12.78 -13.61
CA ARG A 42 -11.07 11.97 -13.92
C ARG A 42 -11.51 10.60 -14.43
N LEU A 43 -11.37 10.38 -15.73
CA LEU A 43 -11.65 9.10 -16.35
C LEU A 43 -10.51 8.12 -16.01
N VAL A 44 -10.85 7.02 -15.34
CA VAL A 44 -9.98 5.91 -14.99
C VAL A 44 -10.00 4.90 -16.14
N VAL A 45 -8.82 4.63 -16.69
CA VAL A 45 -8.59 3.67 -17.76
C VAL A 45 -7.86 2.48 -17.14
N THR A 46 -8.46 1.29 -17.17
CA THR A 46 -7.87 0.07 -16.59
C THR A 46 -7.47 -0.92 -17.67
N GLY A 47 -6.31 -1.55 -17.51
CA GLY A 47 -5.72 -2.42 -18.51
C GLY A 47 -4.46 -3.12 -18.01
N ALA A 48 -3.54 -3.40 -18.93
CA ALA A 48 -2.26 -4.02 -18.63
C ALA A 48 -1.13 -3.42 -19.49
N SER A 49 0.08 -3.45 -18.94
CA SER A 49 1.32 -3.03 -19.61
C SER A 49 1.30 -1.57 -20.08
N PHE A 50 0.66 -0.69 -19.31
CA PHE A 50 0.85 0.74 -19.45
C PHE A 50 2.27 1.15 -19.06
N VAL A 51 2.73 2.29 -19.54
CA VAL A 51 4.10 2.77 -19.33
C VAL A 51 4.08 4.22 -18.86
N ASP A 52 5.09 4.61 -18.09
CA ASP A 52 5.29 5.99 -17.67
C ASP A 52 6.04 6.80 -18.75
N ALA A 53 6.15 8.11 -18.52
CA ALA A 53 6.66 9.06 -19.52
C ALA A 53 8.08 8.76 -20.05
N PRO A 54 9.05 8.31 -19.23
CA PRO A 54 10.37 7.85 -19.72
C PRO A 54 10.32 6.76 -20.80
N TRP A 55 9.29 5.90 -20.78
CA TRP A 55 9.19 4.73 -21.66
C TRP A 55 8.21 4.92 -22.82
N GLY A 56 7.30 5.88 -22.72
CA GLY A 56 6.44 6.24 -23.85
C GLY A 56 5.37 7.25 -23.49
N GLU A 57 4.85 7.90 -24.53
CA GLU A 57 3.69 8.77 -24.41
C GLU A 57 2.42 7.95 -24.60
N THR A 58 1.52 8.00 -23.61
CA THR A 58 0.26 7.25 -23.64
C THR A 58 -0.91 8.17 -23.95
N THR A 59 -1.73 7.78 -24.93
CA THR A 59 -2.89 8.53 -25.41
C THR A 59 -4.14 7.66 -25.39
N LEU A 60 -5.23 8.16 -24.80
CA LEU A 60 -6.56 7.56 -24.92
C LEU A 60 -7.25 8.10 -26.17
N HIS A 61 -7.73 7.20 -27.02
CA HIS A 61 -8.57 7.53 -28.17
C HIS A 61 -10.01 7.11 -27.91
N LEU A 62 -10.96 7.99 -28.23
CA LEU A 62 -12.39 7.69 -28.25
C LEU A 62 -12.93 7.94 -29.66
N GLN A 63 -13.48 6.90 -30.28
CA GLN A 63 -14.03 6.95 -31.63
C GLN A 63 -15.48 6.46 -31.63
N GLY A 64 -16.41 7.24 -32.16
CA GLY A 64 -17.82 6.89 -32.11
C GLY A 64 -18.75 8.01 -32.52
N ARG A 65 -19.90 8.09 -31.85
CA ARG A 65 -20.91 9.12 -32.12
C ARG A 65 -21.47 9.67 -30.83
N SER A 66 -21.77 10.97 -30.83
CA SER A 66 -22.60 11.64 -29.84
C SER A 66 -23.78 12.28 -30.57
N GLY A 67 -24.96 11.69 -30.41
CA GLY A 67 -26.11 11.99 -31.27
C GLY A 67 -25.80 11.80 -32.77
N ALA A 68 -25.97 12.86 -33.56
CA ALA A 68 -25.66 12.85 -35.00
C ALA A 68 -24.18 13.13 -35.32
N ARG A 69 -23.39 13.62 -34.34
CA ARG A 69 -22.00 14.02 -34.55
C ARG A 69 -21.08 12.81 -34.48
N ALA A 70 -20.23 12.64 -35.49
CA ALA A 70 -19.12 11.70 -35.42
C ALA A 70 -18.02 12.29 -34.52
N ILE A 71 -17.48 11.46 -33.65
CA ILE A 71 -16.48 11.83 -32.65
C ILE A 71 -15.24 10.97 -32.89
N ASP A 72 -14.09 11.62 -32.95
CA ASP A 72 -12.76 11.01 -33.00
C ASP A 72 -11.82 11.96 -32.26
N VAL A 73 -11.47 11.61 -31.03
CA VAL A 73 -10.65 12.42 -30.13
C VAL A 73 -9.50 11.61 -29.58
N ALA A 74 -8.39 12.29 -29.28
CA ALA A 74 -7.18 11.71 -28.74
C ALA A 74 -6.68 12.60 -27.59
N TRP A 75 -6.59 12.05 -26.38
CA TRP A 75 -6.21 12.79 -25.19
C TRP A 75 -5.02 12.16 -24.48
N PRO A 76 -4.04 12.95 -24.03
CA PRO A 76 -2.96 12.45 -23.17
C PRO A 76 -3.53 11.78 -21.92
N ALA A 77 -3.02 10.59 -21.62
CA ALA A 77 -3.35 9.84 -20.42
C ALA A 77 -2.17 9.85 -19.45
N ALA A 78 -2.44 10.24 -18.20
CA ALA A 78 -1.45 10.25 -17.14
C ALA A 78 -1.28 8.85 -16.56
N PHE A 79 -0.04 8.36 -16.53
CA PHE A 79 0.29 7.10 -15.87
C PHE A 79 0.01 7.17 -14.37
N VAL A 80 -0.70 6.17 -13.84
CA VAL A 80 -0.88 5.97 -12.39
C VAL A 80 -0.05 4.77 -11.96
N ASP A 81 -0.27 3.65 -12.63
CA ASP A 81 0.51 2.42 -12.50
C ASP A 81 0.41 1.59 -13.79
N PHE A 82 1.00 0.39 -13.78
CA PHE A 82 1.06 -0.48 -14.96
C PHE A 82 -0.30 -1.04 -15.42
N THR A 83 -1.36 -0.87 -14.63
CA THR A 83 -2.72 -1.31 -14.95
C THR A 83 -3.73 -0.16 -14.98
N THR A 84 -3.31 1.08 -14.65
CA THR A 84 -4.20 2.23 -14.49
C THR A 84 -3.62 3.50 -15.13
N LEU A 85 -4.44 4.18 -15.93
CA LEU A 85 -4.20 5.56 -16.39
C LEU A 85 -5.33 6.47 -15.94
N GLY A 86 -5.03 7.78 -15.85
CA GLY A 86 -6.02 8.82 -15.61
C GLY A 86 -6.09 9.82 -16.76
N VAL A 87 -7.30 10.16 -17.21
CA VAL A 87 -7.54 11.23 -18.17
C VAL A 87 -8.46 12.28 -17.52
N ALA A 88 -7.95 13.50 -17.31
CA ALA A 88 -8.77 14.60 -16.81
C ALA A 88 -9.71 15.11 -17.90
N ILE A 89 -10.99 15.31 -17.60
CA ILE A 89 -11.98 15.85 -18.53
C ILE A 89 -12.36 17.25 -18.09
N ASP A 90 -11.94 18.26 -18.86
CA ASP A 90 -12.39 19.64 -18.67
C ASP A 90 -13.59 19.97 -19.57
N ARG A 91 -14.05 21.23 -19.53
CA ARG A 91 -15.16 21.70 -20.38
C ARG A 91 -14.83 21.62 -21.87
N GLY A 92 -13.56 21.82 -22.25
CA GLY A 92 -13.11 21.75 -23.65
C GLY A 92 -13.21 20.33 -24.19
N ARG A 93 -12.66 19.36 -23.47
CA ARG A 93 -12.73 17.92 -23.81
C ARG A 93 -14.17 17.41 -23.83
N LEU A 94 -15.02 17.87 -22.91
CA LEU A 94 -16.45 17.53 -22.95
C LEU A 94 -17.13 18.09 -24.22
N ALA A 95 -16.80 19.31 -24.64
CA ALA A 95 -17.33 19.92 -25.87
C ALA A 95 -16.82 19.21 -27.15
N GLU A 96 -15.59 18.69 -27.14
CA GLU A 96 -15.06 17.85 -28.21
C GLU A 96 -15.88 16.57 -28.40
N LEU A 97 -16.38 15.97 -27.31
CA LEU A 97 -17.31 14.83 -27.35
C LEU A 97 -18.76 15.19 -27.74
N GLY A 98 -19.03 16.46 -28.04
CA GLY A 98 -20.36 16.92 -28.45
C GLY A 98 -21.20 17.56 -27.35
N GLY A 99 -20.66 17.76 -26.14
CA GLY A 99 -21.38 18.35 -25.02
C GLY A 99 -22.40 17.37 -24.41
N ASP A 100 -23.56 17.88 -23.99
CA ASP A 100 -24.59 17.06 -23.34
C ASP A 100 -25.16 15.99 -24.29
N GLY A 101 -25.21 14.74 -23.82
CA GLY A 101 -25.77 13.64 -24.59
C GLY A 101 -25.29 12.27 -24.16
N ALA A 102 -25.32 11.31 -25.08
CA ALA A 102 -24.75 9.99 -24.92
C ALA A 102 -23.74 9.75 -26.04
N PHE A 103 -22.50 9.39 -25.65
CA PHE A 103 -21.48 8.90 -26.56
C PHE A 103 -21.56 7.38 -26.63
N ARG A 104 -21.57 6.84 -27.86
CA ARG A 104 -21.48 5.40 -28.12
C ARG A 104 -20.37 5.15 -29.12
N GLY A 105 -19.44 4.29 -28.78
CA GLY A 105 -18.26 4.08 -29.60
C GLY A 105 -17.30 3.06 -29.02
N THR A 106 -16.02 3.23 -29.35
CA THR A 106 -14.92 2.43 -28.84
C THR A 106 -13.84 3.30 -28.22
N ALA A 107 -13.16 2.74 -27.23
CA ALA A 107 -11.97 3.28 -26.62
C ALA A 107 -10.75 2.42 -27.01
N THR A 108 -9.61 3.07 -27.26
CA THR A 108 -8.32 2.39 -27.41
C THR A 108 -7.23 3.20 -26.73
N VAL A 109 -6.25 2.54 -26.15
CA VAL A 109 -5.01 3.19 -25.69
C VAL A 109 -3.94 3.01 -26.76
N GLU A 110 -3.28 4.10 -27.13
CA GLU A 110 -2.09 4.11 -27.97
C GLU A 110 -0.87 4.52 -27.11
N VAL A 111 0.21 3.78 -27.24
CA VAL A 111 1.52 4.10 -26.64
C VAL A 111 2.50 4.34 -27.77
N VAL A 112 3.12 5.52 -27.77
CA VAL A 112 4.30 5.80 -28.59
C VAL A 112 5.52 5.50 -27.73
N ALA A 113 6.17 4.39 -28.01
CA ALA A 113 7.33 3.94 -27.24
C ALA A 113 8.52 4.90 -27.41
N ALA A 114 9.16 5.28 -26.30
CA ALA A 114 10.34 6.13 -26.33
C ALA A 114 11.57 5.40 -26.88
N SER A 115 11.62 4.07 -26.75
CA SER A 115 12.75 3.26 -27.17
C SER A 115 12.87 3.18 -28.69
N ASP A 116 11.80 2.76 -29.38
CA ASP A 116 11.80 2.46 -30.81
C ASP A 116 10.94 3.40 -31.66
N HIS A 117 10.26 4.36 -31.01
CA HIS A 117 9.33 5.30 -31.63
C HIS A 117 8.17 4.65 -32.38
N ARG A 118 7.90 3.35 -32.14
CA ARG A 118 6.77 2.63 -32.71
C ARG A 118 5.51 2.88 -31.89
N ARG A 119 4.38 2.74 -32.58
CA ARG A 119 3.05 2.86 -31.98
C ARG A 119 2.50 1.49 -31.66
N TYR A 120 2.04 1.35 -30.43
CA TYR A 120 1.37 0.16 -29.92
C TYR A 120 -0.05 0.55 -29.54
N ARG A 121 -1.02 -0.26 -29.92
CA ARG A 121 -2.43 0.05 -29.70
C ARG A 121 -3.16 -1.15 -29.12
N THR A 122 -3.99 -0.90 -28.12
CA THR A 122 -4.87 -1.94 -27.57
C THR A 122 -5.91 -2.38 -28.59
N ARG A 123 -6.57 -3.51 -28.31
CA ARG A 123 -7.87 -3.82 -28.93
C ARG A 123 -8.89 -2.74 -28.55
N ALA A 124 -9.88 -2.54 -29.42
CA ALA A 124 -10.97 -1.60 -29.20
C ALA A 124 -11.94 -2.13 -28.15
N LEU A 125 -12.15 -1.36 -27.08
CA LEU A 125 -13.13 -1.62 -26.03
C LEU A 125 -14.43 -0.87 -26.37
N PRO A 126 -15.58 -1.54 -26.56
CA PRO A 126 -16.87 -0.86 -26.70
C PRO A 126 -17.21 -0.09 -25.43
N VAL A 127 -17.61 1.18 -25.57
CA VAL A 127 -17.97 2.04 -24.44
C VAL A 127 -19.23 2.85 -24.73
N GLU A 128 -20.00 3.08 -23.67
CA GLU A 128 -21.12 4.03 -23.66
C GLU A 128 -20.89 5.00 -22.50
N LEU A 129 -20.89 6.30 -22.82
CA LEU A 129 -20.63 7.37 -21.86
C LEU A 129 -21.79 8.36 -21.87
N GLU A 130 -22.25 8.77 -20.70
CA GLU A 130 -23.24 9.80 -20.53
C GLU A 130 -22.55 11.14 -20.26
N LEU A 131 -22.79 12.13 -21.10
CA LEU A 131 -22.09 13.41 -21.07
C LEU A 131 -23.01 14.49 -20.51
N ARG A 132 -22.56 15.21 -19.49
CA ARG A 132 -23.33 16.25 -18.81
C ARG A 132 -22.44 17.45 -18.46
N THR A 133 -22.82 18.64 -18.89
CA THR A 133 -22.19 19.91 -18.51
C THR A 133 -22.50 20.26 -17.06
N ARG A 134 -23.72 19.94 -16.63
CA ARG A 134 -24.18 20.05 -15.25
C ARG A 134 -24.89 18.78 -14.81
N LEU A 135 -24.66 18.38 -13.58
CA LEU A 135 -25.22 17.16 -13.00
C LEU A 135 -26.15 17.52 -11.85
N ALA A 136 -27.44 17.32 -12.06
CA ALA A 136 -28.45 17.49 -11.01
C ALA A 136 -28.46 16.23 -10.14
N PRO A 137 -28.39 16.35 -8.80
CA PRO A 137 -28.54 15.21 -7.93
C PRO A 137 -30.01 14.82 -7.83
N ALA A 138 -30.28 13.53 -7.66
CA ALA A 138 -31.58 13.00 -7.31
C ALA A 138 -31.45 12.08 -6.10
N THR A 139 -32.34 12.21 -5.13
CA THR A 139 -32.41 11.30 -3.97
C THR A 139 -33.52 10.29 -4.24
N ALA A 140 -33.18 9.01 -4.37
CA ALA A 140 -34.13 7.95 -4.68
C ALA A 140 -34.66 7.27 -3.41
N ALA A 141 -33.74 6.91 -2.50
CA ALA A 141 -34.12 6.37 -1.20
C ALA A 141 -33.08 6.71 -0.14
N LEU A 142 -33.60 6.91 1.07
CA LEU A 142 -32.89 7.17 2.30
C LEU A 142 -33.57 6.34 3.39
N ALA A 143 -32.81 5.81 4.35
CA ALA A 143 -33.39 5.25 5.55
C ALA A 143 -34.07 6.39 6.33
N GLY A 144 -35.33 6.66 6.02
CA GLY A 144 -36.07 7.82 6.55
C GLY A 144 -36.52 7.65 7.99
N ARG A 145 -36.37 6.45 8.57
CA ARG A 145 -36.65 6.13 9.98
C ARG A 145 -35.62 5.14 10.53
N GLY A 146 -35.22 5.33 11.78
CA GLY A 146 -34.38 4.35 12.47
C GLY A 146 -33.79 4.86 13.78
N VAL A 147 -33.26 3.91 14.54
CA VAL A 147 -32.40 4.19 15.69
C VAL A 147 -30.98 4.38 15.19
N ILE A 148 -30.36 5.51 15.53
CA ILE A 148 -28.99 5.83 15.15
C ILE A 148 -28.20 6.33 16.36
N PHE A 149 -26.88 6.24 16.24
CA PHE A 149 -25.98 6.99 17.09
C PHE A 149 -25.60 8.30 16.43
N VAL A 150 -25.11 9.23 17.25
CA VAL A 150 -24.42 10.41 16.72
C VAL A 150 -23.20 9.96 15.91
N ASN A 151 -22.95 10.70 14.83
CA ASN A 151 -21.89 10.43 13.86
C ASN A 151 -22.04 9.13 13.05
N ASP A 152 -23.19 8.45 13.15
CA ASP A 152 -23.49 7.32 12.26
C ASP A 152 -23.42 7.76 10.79
N ALA A 153 -22.84 6.90 9.96
CA ALA A 153 -22.84 7.09 8.52
C ALA A 153 -24.24 6.79 7.96
N ILE A 154 -24.90 7.81 7.46
CA ILE A 154 -26.20 7.70 6.81
C ILE A 154 -25.98 7.51 5.31
N GLU A 155 -26.34 6.32 4.82
CA GLU A 155 -26.28 6.01 3.39
C GLU A 155 -27.49 6.58 2.64
N LEU A 156 -27.20 7.19 1.50
CA LEU A 156 -28.17 7.70 0.53
C LEU A 156 -28.01 6.90 -0.76
N SER A 157 -29.16 6.54 -1.33
CA SER A 157 -29.24 6.05 -2.71
C SER A 157 -29.94 7.09 -3.58
N GLY A 158 -29.43 7.26 -4.80
CA GLY A 158 -29.84 8.34 -5.66
C GLY A 158 -29.17 8.26 -7.02
N ASP A 159 -28.98 9.42 -7.62
CA ASP A 159 -28.23 9.58 -8.86
C ASP A 159 -27.58 10.95 -8.91
N GLY A 160 -26.58 11.10 -9.79
CA GLY A 160 -25.96 12.37 -10.08
C GLY A 160 -25.08 12.92 -8.96
N PHE A 161 -24.58 12.11 -8.03
CA PHE A 161 -23.61 12.59 -7.04
C PHE A 161 -22.26 12.89 -7.72
N LEU A 162 -21.61 13.97 -7.31
CA LEU A 162 -20.27 14.35 -7.77
C LEU A 162 -19.23 13.48 -7.07
N LEU A 163 -18.16 13.14 -7.79
CA LEU A 163 -17.12 12.23 -7.27
C LEU A 163 -16.01 12.94 -6.49
N GLY A 164 -16.12 14.26 -6.32
CA GLY A 164 -15.07 15.07 -5.69
C GLY A 164 -14.03 15.59 -6.69
N GLY A 165 -12.93 16.12 -6.16
CA GLY A 165 -11.84 16.67 -6.97
C GLY A 165 -12.31 17.84 -7.84
N ASP A 166 -11.92 17.82 -9.11
CA ASP A 166 -12.23 18.91 -10.04
C ASP A 166 -13.71 18.95 -10.47
N GLU A 167 -14.50 17.89 -10.22
CA GLU A 167 -15.95 17.92 -10.44
C GLU A 167 -16.68 18.89 -9.50
N GLY A 168 -16.06 19.21 -8.37
CA GLY A 168 -16.68 19.90 -7.24
C GLY A 168 -17.18 18.93 -6.18
N ALA A 169 -18.15 19.36 -5.38
CA ALA A 169 -18.60 18.61 -4.22
C ALA A 169 -20.12 18.44 -4.18
N SER A 170 -20.58 17.24 -3.84
CA SER A 170 -21.93 17.04 -3.31
C SER A 170 -21.91 17.31 -1.82
N VAL A 171 -22.91 18.05 -1.33
CA VAL A 171 -23.16 18.29 0.09
C VAL A 171 -24.58 17.89 0.41
N VAL A 172 -24.83 17.60 1.68
CA VAL A 172 -26.18 17.38 2.20
C VAL A 172 -26.58 18.57 3.05
N GLN A 173 -27.79 19.07 2.83
CA GLN A 173 -28.44 20.08 3.66
C GLN A 173 -29.42 19.39 4.59
N VAL A 174 -29.24 19.58 5.90
CA VAL A 174 -30.08 18.98 6.94
C VAL A 174 -30.73 20.10 7.75
N ALA A 175 -32.05 20.09 7.88
CA ALA A 175 -32.80 21.03 8.71
C ALA A 175 -33.94 20.29 9.42
N GLY A 176 -34.38 20.79 10.58
CA GLY A 176 -35.44 20.10 11.31
C GLY A 176 -35.59 20.58 12.74
N CYS A 177 -35.92 19.68 13.64
CA CYS A 177 -35.92 19.93 15.07
C CYS A 177 -35.54 18.66 15.87
N VAL A 178 -35.05 18.85 17.09
CA VAL A 178 -34.69 17.77 18.02
C VAL A 178 -35.50 17.87 19.30
N ALA A 179 -36.11 16.76 19.72
CA ALA A 179 -36.78 16.59 21.01
C ALA A 179 -35.94 15.67 21.90
N LEU A 180 -35.37 16.22 22.98
CA LEU A 180 -34.51 15.47 23.89
C LEU A 180 -35.31 14.50 24.75
N GLN A 181 -34.72 13.34 25.06
CA GLN A 181 -35.37 12.34 25.92
C GLN A 181 -35.62 12.85 27.35
N ALA A 182 -34.80 13.78 27.83
CA ALA A 182 -34.98 14.45 29.13
C ALA A 182 -36.23 15.34 29.20
N GLY A 183 -36.96 15.49 28.09
CA GLY A 183 -38.15 16.34 27.94
C GLY A 183 -37.82 17.71 27.35
N GLY A 184 -38.86 18.39 26.87
CA GLY A 184 -38.75 19.72 26.26
C GLY A 184 -39.52 19.85 24.95
N ALA A 185 -39.68 21.09 24.47
CA ALA A 185 -40.21 21.36 23.13
C ALA A 185 -39.17 21.00 22.06
N CYS A 186 -39.62 20.70 20.84
CA CYS A 186 -38.72 20.43 19.72
C CYS A 186 -37.85 21.66 19.45
N ARG A 187 -36.54 21.56 19.70
CA ARG A 187 -35.57 22.64 19.48
C ARG A 187 -35.26 22.72 17.98
N PRO A 188 -35.45 23.87 17.33
CA PRO A 188 -35.19 24.00 15.90
C PRO A 188 -33.70 23.77 15.61
N VAL A 189 -33.45 23.03 14.53
CA VAL A 189 -32.14 22.81 13.92
C VAL A 189 -32.12 23.65 12.65
N ALA A 190 -31.32 24.73 12.66
CA ALA A 190 -31.08 25.52 11.48
C ALA A 190 -30.45 24.65 10.38
N MET A 191 -30.59 25.07 9.12
CA MET A 191 -30.01 24.32 8.01
C MET A 191 -28.49 24.21 8.18
N ILE A 192 -28.00 22.98 8.22
CA ILE A 192 -26.58 22.63 8.31
C ILE A 192 -26.17 21.94 7.02
N GLU A 193 -25.00 22.31 6.52
CA GLU A 193 -24.35 21.65 5.39
C GLU A 193 -23.29 20.68 5.87
N LEU A 194 -23.33 19.46 5.37
CA LEU A 194 -22.37 18.41 5.65
C LEU A 194 -21.80 17.83 4.35
N PRO A 195 -20.54 17.40 4.33
CA PRO A 195 -19.97 16.75 3.16
C PRO A 195 -20.70 15.44 2.86
N LEU A 196 -20.96 15.20 1.57
CA LEU A 196 -21.50 13.95 1.07
C LEU A 196 -20.41 13.22 0.27
N THR A 197 -20.03 12.02 0.70
CA THR A 197 -18.94 11.26 0.08
C THR A 197 -19.49 10.08 -0.71
N ALA A 198 -19.14 10.00 -1.99
CA ALA A 198 -19.47 8.86 -2.85
C ALA A 198 -18.89 7.54 -2.29
N ILE A 199 -19.69 6.47 -2.32
CA ILE A 199 -19.27 5.14 -1.90
C ILE A 199 -18.65 4.42 -3.11
N ALA A 200 -17.39 3.99 -2.99
CA ALA A 200 -16.65 3.28 -4.04
C ALA A 200 -16.69 4.00 -5.40
N GLY A 201 -16.62 5.35 -5.39
CA GLY A 201 -16.68 6.17 -6.61
C GLY A 201 -18.03 6.13 -7.34
N SER A 202 -19.11 5.71 -6.65
CA SER A 202 -20.45 5.66 -7.23
C SER A 202 -21.13 7.02 -7.26
N ARG A 203 -21.81 7.33 -8.37
CA ARG A 203 -22.71 8.49 -8.49
C ARG A 203 -24.11 8.26 -7.93
N SER A 204 -24.45 7.02 -7.59
CA SER A 204 -25.78 6.62 -7.10
C SER A 204 -25.81 6.20 -5.64
N ARG A 205 -24.64 6.06 -5.01
CA ARG A 205 -24.51 5.74 -3.60
C ARG A 205 -23.51 6.66 -2.94
N ALA A 206 -23.95 7.31 -1.87
CA ALA A 206 -23.11 8.19 -1.08
C ALA A 206 -23.47 8.08 0.40
N ARG A 207 -22.61 8.62 1.25
CA ARG A 207 -22.82 8.68 2.70
C ARG A 207 -22.39 10.02 3.28
N PHE A 208 -23.07 10.43 4.33
CA PHE A 208 -22.67 11.54 5.18
C PHE A 208 -22.76 11.11 6.65
N ALA A 209 -22.03 11.77 7.53
CA ALA A 209 -22.12 11.49 8.97
C ALA A 209 -23.25 12.30 9.61
N PHE A 210 -24.04 11.69 10.50
CA PHE A 210 -25.02 12.40 11.32
C PHE A 210 -24.30 13.22 12.41
N SER A 211 -23.69 14.34 12.00
CA SER A 211 -22.80 15.16 12.83
C SER A 211 -23.45 15.60 14.15
N PRO A 212 -22.69 15.68 15.26
CA PRO A 212 -23.17 16.27 16.52
C PRO A 212 -23.67 17.71 16.36
N ARG A 213 -23.30 18.43 15.28
CA ARG A 213 -23.84 19.76 14.98
C ARG A 213 -25.35 19.74 14.68
N ILE A 214 -25.91 18.61 14.24
CA ILE A 214 -27.34 18.50 13.91
C ILE A 214 -28.19 18.51 15.18
N ALA A 215 -27.91 17.61 16.12
CA ALA A 215 -28.79 17.35 17.26
C ALA A 215 -28.11 17.53 18.63
N GLY A 216 -26.79 17.71 18.67
CA GLY A 216 -25.98 17.52 19.88
C GLY A 216 -25.64 16.04 20.10
N ILE A 217 -25.19 15.73 21.31
CA ILE A 217 -24.76 14.37 21.70
C ILE A 217 -25.74 13.64 22.63
N GLN A 218 -26.82 14.30 23.03
CA GLN A 218 -27.83 13.75 23.94
C GLN A 218 -28.84 12.88 23.20
N SER A 219 -29.35 11.85 23.87
CA SER A 219 -30.42 11.00 23.34
C SER A 219 -31.72 11.78 23.12
N GLY A 220 -32.48 11.41 22.09
CA GLY A 220 -33.71 12.10 21.72
C GLY A 220 -34.24 11.67 20.36
N ALA A 221 -35.18 12.42 19.81
CA ALA A 221 -35.73 12.22 18.47
C ALA A 221 -35.45 13.44 17.60
N PHE A 222 -34.86 13.21 16.42
CA PHE A 222 -34.72 14.21 15.37
C PHE A 222 -35.82 14.00 14.33
N THR A 223 -36.46 15.08 13.88
CA THR A 223 -37.36 15.08 12.72
C THR A 223 -37.01 16.25 11.82
N GLY A 224 -36.95 16.02 10.51
CA GLY A 224 -36.47 17.04 9.60
C GLY A 224 -36.48 16.64 8.14
N THR A 225 -35.77 17.42 7.34
CA THR A 225 -35.59 17.21 5.90
C THR A 225 -34.12 17.13 5.53
N ILE A 226 -33.86 16.38 4.47
CA ILE A 226 -32.54 16.19 3.89
C ILE A 226 -32.61 16.47 2.39
N ALA A 227 -31.76 17.37 1.89
CA ALA A 227 -31.62 17.65 0.47
C ALA A 227 -30.16 17.54 0.04
N VAL A 228 -29.91 16.88 -1.10
CA VAL A 228 -28.56 16.82 -1.69
C VAL A 228 -28.37 18.02 -2.62
N VAL A 229 -27.21 18.67 -2.52
CA VAL A 229 -26.84 19.81 -3.35
C VAL A 229 -25.50 19.55 -4.01
N ASN A 230 -25.47 19.65 -5.34
CA ASN A 230 -24.25 19.61 -6.12
C ASN A 230 -23.70 21.02 -6.34
N ARG A 231 -22.39 21.17 -6.10
CA ARG A 231 -21.64 22.40 -6.31
C ARG A 231 -20.49 22.13 -7.28
N GLN A 232 -20.77 22.33 -8.57
CA GLN A 232 -19.74 22.25 -9.61
C GLN A 232 -19.01 23.60 -9.75
N PRO A 233 -17.68 23.60 -9.99
CA PRO A 233 -16.92 24.83 -10.13
C PRO A 233 -17.45 25.73 -11.26
N GLY A 234 -17.71 27.00 -10.92
CA GLY A 234 -18.21 28.01 -11.86
C GLY A 234 -19.69 27.88 -12.23
N GLU A 235 -20.44 26.98 -11.61
CA GLU A 235 -21.86 26.78 -11.85
C GLU A 235 -22.71 27.17 -10.63
N ALA A 236 -23.97 27.52 -10.85
CA ALA A 236 -24.92 27.64 -9.75
C ALA A 236 -25.16 26.26 -9.08
N PRO A 237 -25.42 26.19 -7.77
CA PRO A 237 -25.76 24.93 -7.13
C PRO A 237 -27.03 24.29 -7.71
N LEU A 238 -27.07 22.97 -7.78
CA LEU A 238 -28.26 22.19 -8.17
C LEU A 238 -28.70 21.32 -6.99
N SER A 239 -29.97 21.41 -6.62
CA SER A 239 -30.51 20.72 -5.46
C SER A 239 -31.52 19.64 -5.86
N ALA A 240 -31.45 18.50 -5.19
CA ALA A 240 -32.50 17.50 -5.20
C ALA A 240 -33.69 17.97 -4.37
N ALA A 241 -34.87 17.37 -4.58
CA ALA A 241 -36.01 17.58 -3.71
C ALA A 241 -35.69 17.13 -2.27
N PRO A 242 -36.09 17.88 -1.23
CA PRO A 242 -35.92 17.46 0.15
C PRO A 242 -36.71 16.17 0.45
N VAL A 243 -36.13 15.30 1.26
CA VAL A 243 -36.73 14.07 1.75
C VAL A 243 -36.91 14.15 3.27
N ASP A 244 -38.10 13.80 3.75
CA ASP A 244 -38.40 13.77 5.18
C ASP A 244 -37.65 12.62 5.88
N VAL A 245 -37.15 12.90 7.07
CA VAL A 245 -36.45 11.94 7.93
C VAL A 245 -36.88 12.06 9.38
N ALA A 246 -36.80 10.95 10.10
CA ALA A 246 -36.95 10.89 11.54
C ALA A 246 -35.95 9.89 12.13
N TYR A 247 -35.18 10.28 13.14
CA TYR A 247 -34.19 9.42 13.75
C TYR A 247 -34.30 9.43 15.27
N ASP A 248 -34.24 8.25 15.87
CA ASP A 248 -34.13 8.09 17.31
C ASP A 248 -32.65 8.01 17.69
N LEU A 249 -32.15 9.05 18.34
CA LEU A 249 -30.78 9.17 18.81
C LEU A 249 -30.63 8.46 20.16
N VAL A 250 -29.70 7.51 20.21
CA VAL A 250 -29.36 6.77 21.43
C VAL A 250 -27.98 7.16 21.96
N SER A 251 -27.77 6.88 23.26
CA SER A 251 -26.52 7.14 23.97
C SER A 251 -25.36 6.33 23.38
N PRO A 252 -24.11 6.83 23.43
CA PRO A 252 -22.95 6.07 22.96
C PRO A 252 -22.82 4.73 23.65
N GLN A 253 -22.39 3.69 22.92
CA GLN A 253 -22.32 2.34 23.45
C GLN A 253 -21.18 1.54 22.81
N VAL A 254 -20.43 0.79 23.63
CA VAL A 254 -19.47 -0.21 23.16
C VAL A 254 -20.18 -1.55 22.95
N PHE A 255 -20.01 -2.16 21.78
CA PHE A 255 -20.55 -3.46 21.44
C PHE A 255 -19.49 -4.57 21.52
N SER A 256 -18.29 -4.30 21.02
CA SER A 256 -17.20 -5.27 21.06
C SER A 256 -15.82 -4.61 20.95
N ILE A 257 -14.80 -5.39 21.29
CA ILE A 257 -13.40 -5.09 20.99
C ILE A 257 -12.81 -6.23 20.17
N ASP A 258 -11.92 -5.90 19.25
CA ASP A 258 -11.23 -6.86 18.37
C ASP A 258 -9.83 -6.33 18.03
N PRO A 259 -8.78 -7.16 17.93
CA PRO A 259 -8.76 -8.59 18.21
C PRO A 259 -8.90 -8.89 19.72
N PRO A 260 -9.25 -10.14 20.10
CA PRO A 260 -9.28 -10.55 21.51
C PRO A 260 -7.89 -10.63 22.16
N ALA A 261 -6.84 -10.63 21.34
CA ALA A 261 -5.44 -10.58 21.77
C ALA A 261 -4.68 -9.60 20.88
N ALA A 262 -3.92 -8.68 21.47
CA ALA A 262 -3.16 -7.67 20.74
C ALA A 262 -1.71 -7.58 21.23
N SER A 263 -0.78 -7.36 20.30
CA SER A 263 0.64 -7.14 20.56
C SER A 263 0.98 -5.66 20.62
N LEU A 264 2.16 -5.30 21.16
CA LEU A 264 2.72 -3.95 21.06
C LEU A 264 2.67 -3.44 19.61
N GLY A 265 2.15 -2.24 19.42
CA GLY A 265 1.98 -1.58 18.12
C GLY A 265 0.75 -1.99 17.32
N GLN A 266 -0.02 -2.99 17.78
CA GLN A 266 -1.25 -3.42 17.13
C GLN A 266 -2.43 -2.52 17.51
N TYR A 267 -3.35 -2.31 16.58
CA TYR A 267 -4.64 -1.68 16.87
C TYR A 267 -5.58 -2.64 17.60
N VAL A 268 -6.23 -2.14 18.65
CA VAL A 268 -7.47 -2.67 19.22
C VAL A 268 -8.62 -1.81 18.70
N LEU A 269 -9.49 -2.44 17.93
CA LEU A 269 -10.69 -1.88 17.34
C LEU A 269 -11.83 -1.94 18.35
N VAL A 270 -12.39 -0.80 18.70
CA VAL A 270 -13.57 -0.68 19.55
C VAL A 270 -14.78 -0.41 18.66
N ARG A 271 -15.63 -1.44 18.51
CA ARG A 271 -16.87 -1.35 17.74
C ARG A 271 -18.01 -0.95 18.64
N GLY A 272 -18.79 0.02 18.19
CA GLY A 272 -19.88 0.58 18.96
C GLY A 272 -20.68 1.57 18.14
N GLY A 273 -21.14 2.62 18.81
CA GLY A 273 -21.79 3.74 18.18
C GLY A 273 -21.70 5.00 19.04
N GLY A 274 -21.71 6.16 18.40
CA GLY A 274 -21.70 7.47 19.06
C GLY A 274 -20.33 8.11 19.14
N TRP A 275 -19.34 7.59 18.43
CA TRP A 275 -17.98 8.11 18.46
C TRP A 275 -17.89 9.43 17.71
N ILE A 276 -17.31 10.44 18.34
CA ILE A 276 -16.96 11.70 17.70
C ILE A 276 -15.49 11.98 17.92
N GLY A 277 -14.80 12.32 16.85
CA GLY A 277 -13.36 12.57 16.84
C GLY A 277 -13.02 14.03 17.08
N ASN A 278 -11.81 14.26 17.59
CA ASN A 278 -11.22 15.59 17.69
C ASN A 278 -10.74 16.06 16.30
N PRO A 279 -10.38 17.34 16.07
CA PRO A 279 -10.00 17.83 14.74
C PRO A 279 -8.82 17.11 14.03
N GLY A 280 -8.04 16.30 14.75
CA GLY A 280 -7.01 15.43 14.18
C GLY A 280 -7.54 14.11 13.59
N ASP A 281 -8.75 13.69 13.99
CA ASP A 281 -9.41 12.49 13.49
C ASP A 281 -10.13 12.74 12.15
N PRO A 282 -10.31 11.71 11.30
CA PRO A 282 -11.15 11.80 10.11
C PRO A 282 -12.56 12.31 10.41
N GLY A 283 -12.91 13.47 9.86
CA GLY A 283 -14.23 14.09 10.08
C GLY A 283 -14.45 14.64 11.50
N GLY A 284 -13.37 14.80 12.28
CA GLY A 284 -13.45 15.34 13.62
C GLY A 284 -13.90 16.80 13.69
N GLU A 285 -14.51 17.15 14.82
CA GLU A 285 -15.15 18.46 15.03
C GLU A 285 -14.44 19.19 16.19
N PRO A 286 -14.31 20.53 16.14
CA PRO A 286 -13.77 21.30 17.26
C PRO A 286 -14.57 21.07 18.54
N GLY A 287 -13.88 20.73 19.63
CA GLY A 287 -14.50 20.46 20.93
C GLY A 287 -15.23 19.11 21.02
N ALA A 288 -15.08 18.22 20.04
CA ALA A 288 -15.53 16.83 20.10
C ALA A 288 -14.41 15.92 20.62
N VAL A 289 -14.74 15.04 21.58
CA VAL A 289 -13.83 14.02 22.11
C VAL A 289 -14.63 12.77 22.49
N THR A 290 -14.10 11.60 22.13
CA THR A 290 -14.52 10.31 22.67
C THR A 290 -13.45 9.80 23.64
N GLU A 291 -13.86 9.36 24.81
CA GLU A 291 -13.00 8.75 25.83
C GLU A 291 -13.53 7.36 26.18
N PHE A 292 -12.63 6.43 26.48
CA PHE A 292 -12.97 5.12 27.02
C PHE A 292 -12.41 4.99 28.43
N GLU A 293 -13.29 5.04 29.42
CA GLU A 293 -12.91 4.77 30.81
C GLU A 293 -12.88 3.27 31.06
N LEU A 294 -11.71 2.76 31.41
CA LEU A 294 -11.46 1.36 31.74
C LEU A 294 -11.38 1.20 33.26
N SER A 295 -12.07 0.19 33.79
CA SER A 295 -11.96 -0.20 35.20
C SER A 295 -12.07 -1.72 35.36
N GLY A 296 -11.08 -2.33 36.02
CA GLY A 296 -11.04 -3.78 36.21
C GLY A 296 -9.73 -4.26 36.81
N THR A 297 -9.22 -5.37 36.29
CA THR A 297 -7.95 -5.96 36.71
C THR A 297 -7.04 -6.26 35.52
N LEU A 298 -5.74 -6.08 35.74
CA LEU A 298 -4.68 -6.47 34.82
C LEU A 298 -3.86 -7.59 35.47
N ARG A 299 -3.62 -8.66 34.73
CA ARG A 299 -2.85 -9.81 35.19
C ARG A 299 -1.71 -10.10 34.21
N ARG A 300 -0.47 -9.96 34.67
CA ARG A 300 0.72 -10.50 33.99
C ARG A 300 0.67 -12.03 34.01
N SER A 301 1.07 -12.68 32.92
CA SER A 301 1.18 -14.14 32.85
C SER A 301 2.05 -14.68 34.01
N GLY A 302 1.52 -15.64 34.76
CA GLY A 302 2.19 -16.19 35.96
C GLY A 302 2.14 -15.29 37.21
N GLY A 303 1.54 -14.10 37.13
CA GLY A 303 1.40 -13.16 38.23
C GLY A 303 -0.01 -13.11 38.84
N ALA A 304 -0.14 -12.31 39.91
CA ALA A 304 -1.43 -11.98 40.51
C ALA A 304 -2.17 -10.91 39.68
N ALA A 305 -3.50 -10.90 39.75
CA ALA A 305 -4.31 -9.84 39.17
C ALA A 305 -4.26 -8.60 40.06
N LEU A 306 -3.97 -7.43 39.47
CA LEU A 306 -3.91 -6.15 40.14
C LEU A 306 -5.04 -5.22 39.67
N PRO A 307 -5.58 -4.35 40.51
CA PRO A 307 -6.54 -3.33 40.09
C PRO A 307 -5.94 -2.46 38.97
N PHE A 308 -6.74 -2.19 37.94
CA PHE A 308 -6.36 -1.36 36.81
C PHE A 308 -7.50 -0.42 36.46
N ALA A 309 -7.20 0.87 36.37
CA ALA A 309 -8.14 1.88 35.93
C ALA A 309 -7.40 2.95 35.12
N THR A 310 -7.96 3.33 33.98
CA THR A 310 -7.39 4.37 33.11
C THR A 310 -8.47 4.99 32.22
N THR A 311 -8.18 6.12 31.62
CA THR A 311 -8.98 6.71 30.54
C THR A 311 -8.14 6.71 29.27
N LEU A 312 -8.68 6.14 28.20
CA LEU A 312 -8.05 6.12 26.89
C LEU A 312 -8.74 7.13 25.98
N ILE A 313 -7.95 7.85 25.18
CA ILE A 313 -8.44 8.65 24.07
C ILE A 313 -8.08 7.87 22.80
N PRO A 314 -9.05 7.18 22.17
CA PRO A 314 -8.81 6.47 20.92
C PRO A 314 -8.72 7.45 19.74
N GLU A 315 -8.19 6.97 18.63
CA GLU A 315 -8.45 7.61 17.32
C GLU A 315 -9.85 7.19 16.85
N VAL A 316 -10.69 8.16 16.48
CA VAL A 316 -12.02 7.88 15.94
C VAL A 316 -11.94 7.74 14.43
N VAL A 317 -12.21 6.55 13.91
CA VAL A 317 -12.21 6.28 12.46
C VAL A 317 -13.52 6.72 11.83
N ASP A 318 -14.64 6.37 12.47
CA ASP A 318 -15.98 6.81 12.14
C ASP A 318 -16.89 6.71 13.38
N GLY A 319 -18.18 7.06 13.25
CA GLY A 319 -19.14 7.02 14.35
C GLY A 319 -19.36 5.66 15.02
N ARG A 320 -18.86 4.57 14.43
CA ARG A 320 -19.01 3.20 14.91
C ARG A 320 -17.69 2.47 15.18
N LEU A 321 -16.58 3.00 14.68
CA LEU A 321 -15.26 2.43 14.85
C LEU A 321 -14.29 3.45 15.45
N ALA A 322 -13.74 3.11 16.61
CA ALA A 322 -12.58 3.77 17.18
C ALA A 322 -11.44 2.75 17.25
N ARG A 323 -10.19 3.22 17.17
CA ARG A 323 -9.00 2.37 17.30
C ARG A 323 -8.05 2.91 18.34
N TYR A 324 -7.48 2.00 19.12
CA TYR A 324 -6.48 2.29 20.15
C TYR A 324 -5.24 1.47 19.85
N VAL A 325 -4.05 2.07 19.98
CA VAL A 325 -2.78 1.37 19.75
C VAL A 325 -2.25 0.85 21.08
N ILE A 326 -1.92 -0.44 21.17
CA ILE A 326 -1.12 -0.95 22.29
C ILE A 326 0.25 -0.27 22.24
N ASN A 327 0.58 0.58 23.21
CA ASN A 327 1.82 1.35 23.23
C ASN A 327 2.45 1.38 24.64
N THR A 328 3.70 1.82 24.71
CA THR A 328 4.50 1.84 25.95
C THR A 328 4.27 3.07 26.82
N ASP A 329 3.57 4.08 26.32
CA ASP A 329 3.62 5.45 26.86
C ASP A 329 2.38 5.79 27.69
N ASP A 330 1.38 4.91 27.69
CA ASP A 330 0.16 5.05 28.47
C ASP A 330 0.12 4.14 29.72
N ALA A 331 -1.01 4.18 30.44
CA ALA A 331 -1.19 3.43 31.66
C ALA A 331 -1.02 1.91 31.50
N LEU A 332 -1.37 1.33 30.34
CA LEU A 332 -1.17 -0.09 30.08
C LEU A 332 0.32 -0.37 29.85
N GLY A 333 0.98 0.45 29.03
CA GLY A 333 2.42 0.37 28.76
C GLY A 333 3.31 0.59 29.99
N HIS A 334 2.87 1.41 30.94
CA HIS A 334 3.56 1.60 32.22
C HIS A 334 3.29 0.47 33.22
N ALA A 335 2.19 -0.27 33.08
CA ALA A 335 1.82 -1.35 33.99
C ALA A 335 2.41 -2.72 33.61
N LEU A 336 2.81 -2.92 32.35
CA LEU A 336 3.44 -4.13 31.83
C LEU A 336 4.60 -3.77 30.92
N ASP A 337 5.70 -4.50 30.98
CA ASP A 337 6.73 -4.42 29.94
C ASP A 337 6.22 -5.12 28.67
N LEU A 338 5.54 -4.38 27.79
CA LEU A 338 4.87 -4.93 26.60
C LEU A 338 5.82 -5.61 25.58
N ARG A 339 7.13 -5.54 25.79
CA ARG A 339 8.12 -6.27 24.98
C ARG A 339 8.40 -7.67 25.52
N GLY A 340 8.49 -7.82 26.83
CA GLY A 340 8.80 -9.09 27.49
C GLY A 340 7.60 -9.81 28.09
N ASP A 341 6.57 -9.05 28.46
CA ASP A 341 5.43 -9.55 29.21
C ASP A 341 4.23 -9.87 28.32
N THR A 342 3.49 -10.88 28.75
CA THR A 342 2.15 -11.19 28.26
C THR A 342 1.19 -11.12 29.45
N GLY A 343 -0.11 -11.07 29.17
CA GLY A 343 -1.09 -10.97 30.23
C GLY A 343 -2.53 -10.88 29.74
N GLU A 344 -3.41 -10.46 30.63
CA GLU A 344 -4.83 -10.30 30.36
C GLU A 344 -5.39 -9.11 31.13
N LEU A 345 -6.10 -8.23 30.42
CA LEU A 345 -6.95 -7.20 30.97
C LEU A 345 -8.38 -7.72 31.02
N THR A 346 -8.98 -7.77 32.20
CA THR A 346 -10.42 -8.01 32.40
C THR A 346 -11.04 -6.75 33.00
N ALA A 347 -11.83 -6.02 32.22
CA ALA A 347 -12.33 -4.71 32.62
C ALA A 347 -13.75 -4.45 32.13
N SER A 348 -14.36 -3.36 32.59
CA SER A 348 -15.49 -2.74 31.90
C SER A 348 -15.01 -1.46 31.21
N VAL A 349 -15.49 -1.25 29.98
CA VAL A 349 -15.27 -0.02 29.21
C VAL A 349 -16.53 0.82 29.28
N THR A 350 -16.41 2.06 29.74
CA THR A 350 -17.49 3.05 29.69
C THR A 350 -17.14 4.12 28.67
N PRO A 351 -17.91 4.27 27.58
CA PRO A 351 -17.69 5.35 26.65
C PRO A 351 -18.19 6.67 27.22
N VAL A 352 -17.40 7.72 27.06
CA VAL A 352 -17.76 9.10 27.41
C VAL A 352 -17.52 9.98 26.21
N VAL A 353 -18.57 10.67 25.79
CA VAL A 353 -18.55 11.53 24.61
C VAL A 353 -18.78 12.96 25.04
N SER A 354 -17.93 13.87 24.59
CA SER A 354 -18.00 15.31 24.92
C SER A 354 -18.07 16.13 23.65
N PHE A 355 -18.99 17.09 23.60
CA PHE A 355 -19.12 18.02 22.48
C PHE A 355 -19.55 19.41 22.98
N GLY A 356 -18.67 20.40 22.79
CA GLY A 356 -18.88 21.73 23.36
C GLY A 356 -18.93 21.67 24.88
N GLY A 357 -20.06 22.08 25.48
CA GLY A 357 -20.29 22.00 26.93
C GLY A 357 -20.99 20.73 27.41
N ASP A 358 -21.48 19.88 26.49
CA ASP A 358 -22.20 18.67 26.83
C ASP A 358 -21.25 17.49 27.03
N ARG A 359 -21.60 16.61 27.97
CA ARG A 359 -20.91 15.34 28.24
C ARG A 359 -21.93 14.23 28.46
N VAL A 360 -21.83 13.15 27.69
CA VAL A 360 -22.74 12.00 27.75
C VAL A 360 -21.94 10.74 28.05
N ARG A 361 -22.37 10.00 29.07
CA ARG A 361 -21.78 8.74 29.51
C ARG A 361 -22.67 7.58 29.08
N GLY A 362 -22.11 6.64 28.34
CA GLY A 362 -22.79 5.41 27.94
C GLY A 362 -22.77 4.33 29.02
N PRO A 363 -23.39 3.17 28.77
CA PRO A 363 -23.35 2.03 29.68
C PRO A 363 -21.94 1.39 29.70
N ALA A 364 -21.57 0.82 30.84
CA ALA A 364 -20.34 0.06 30.99
C ALA A 364 -20.47 -1.33 30.32
N THR A 365 -19.55 -1.67 29.42
CA THR A 365 -19.53 -2.96 28.71
C THR A 365 -18.35 -3.80 29.19
N PRO A 366 -18.56 -5.04 29.68
CA PRO A 366 -17.46 -5.91 30.08
C PRO A 366 -16.63 -6.35 28.86
N ILE A 367 -15.32 -6.36 29.02
CA ILE A 367 -14.35 -6.77 28.00
C ILE A 367 -13.26 -7.68 28.58
N ARG A 368 -12.63 -8.42 27.69
CA ARG A 368 -11.38 -9.12 27.93
C ARG A 368 -10.44 -8.89 26.77
N LEU A 369 -9.19 -8.54 27.07
CA LEU A 369 -8.13 -8.36 26.09
C LEU A 369 -6.87 -9.08 26.58
N ALA A 370 -6.39 -10.04 25.81
CA ALA A 370 -5.09 -10.64 26.05
C ALA A 370 -3.99 -9.74 25.50
N ILE A 371 -2.89 -9.62 26.24
CA ILE A 371 -1.66 -8.99 25.78
C ILE A 371 -0.79 -10.09 25.19
N ALA A 372 -0.73 -10.12 23.87
CA ALA A 372 0.03 -11.10 23.10
C ALA A 372 1.53 -10.75 23.09
N PRO A 373 2.41 -11.74 22.83
CA PRO A 373 3.83 -11.45 22.67
C PRO A 373 4.08 -10.43 21.55
N VAL A 374 5.15 -9.64 21.68
CA VAL A 374 5.53 -8.67 20.65
C VAL A 374 5.74 -9.36 19.29
N LYS A 375 5.26 -8.72 18.23
CA LYS A 375 5.37 -9.19 16.85
C LYS A 375 5.87 -8.06 15.97
N GLN A 376 6.84 -8.34 15.12
CA GLN A 376 7.27 -7.42 14.07
C GLN A 376 6.42 -7.65 12.82
N VAL A 377 5.83 -6.60 12.26
CA VAL A 377 5.21 -6.64 10.93
C VAL A 377 6.09 -5.88 9.96
N VAL A 378 6.40 -6.47 8.82
CA VAL A 378 7.23 -5.85 7.78
C VAL A 378 6.43 -5.75 6.49
N TYR A 379 6.23 -4.51 6.03
CA TYR A 379 5.62 -4.20 4.74
C TYR A 379 6.69 -4.13 3.64
N LEU A 380 6.58 -5.01 2.64
CA LEU A 380 7.41 -5.00 1.45
C LEU A 380 6.77 -4.10 0.39
N ALA A 381 7.29 -2.88 0.27
CA ALA A 381 6.80 -1.86 -0.65
C ALA A 381 7.52 -1.97 -2.00
N PHE A 382 6.88 -2.66 -2.96
CA PHE A 382 7.41 -2.76 -4.32
C PHE A 382 7.10 -1.48 -5.12
N ALA A 383 8.10 -0.61 -5.28
CA ALA A 383 7.95 0.62 -6.04
C ALA A 383 7.67 0.33 -7.53
N PRO A 384 7.08 1.27 -8.30
CA PRO A 384 6.95 1.10 -9.74
C PRO A 384 8.30 0.79 -10.43
N SER A 385 9.39 1.42 -9.97
CA SER A 385 10.74 1.20 -10.49
C SER A 385 11.28 -0.22 -10.24
N TYR A 386 10.77 -0.97 -9.26
CA TYR A 386 11.13 -2.39 -9.07
C TYR A 386 10.77 -3.22 -10.31
N VAL A 387 9.58 -2.99 -10.87
CA VAL A 387 9.12 -3.71 -12.06
C VAL A 387 10.00 -3.37 -13.26
N GLU A 388 10.44 -2.12 -13.37
CA GLU A 388 11.42 -1.71 -14.38
C GLU A 388 12.81 -2.32 -14.13
N GLY A 389 13.23 -2.51 -12.88
CA GLY A 389 14.46 -3.25 -12.57
C GLY A 389 14.41 -4.69 -13.08
N LEU A 390 13.27 -5.38 -12.97
CA LEU A 390 13.10 -6.74 -13.51
C LEU A 390 13.19 -6.81 -15.03
N ARG A 391 12.92 -5.69 -15.72
CA ARG A 391 13.06 -5.60 -17.17
C ARG A 391 14.51 -5.77 -17.63
N ASP A 392 15.46 -5.25 -16.87
CA ASP A 392 16.89 -5.40 -17.17
C ASP A 392 17.36 -6.87 -17.08
N PHE A 393 16.60 -7.72 -16.39
CA PHE A 393 16.80 -9.17 -16.36
C PHE A 393 15.99 -9.92 -17.42
N GLY A 394 15.12 -9.24 -18.17
CA GLY A 394 14.15 -9.87 -19.07
C GLY A 394 13.02 -10.60 -18.35
N LEU A 395 12.76 -10.28 -17.07
CA LEU A 395 11.83 -11.01 -16.19
C LEU A 395 10.61 -10.19 -15.76
N ARG A 396 10.33 -9.05 -16.40
CA ARG A 396 9.22 -8.15 -16.04
C ARG A 396 7.87 -8.89 -15.96
N ALA A 397 7.57 -9.75 -16.93
CA ALA A 397 6.32 -10.53 -16.95
C ALA A 397 6.19 -11.51 -15.78
N ALA A 398 7.31 -11.94 -15.18
CA ALA A 398 7.36 -12.87 -14.05
C ALA A 398 7.36 -12.15 -12.68
N SER A 399 7.02 -10.85 -12.63
CA SER A 399 7.07 -10.05 -11.40
C SER A 399 6.27 -10.67 -10.25
N ALA A 400 5.09 -11.26 -10.51
CA ALA A 400 4.28 -11.86 -9.46
C ALA A 400 4.99 -13.07 -8.82
N GLN A 401 5.48 -14.00 -9.64
CA GLN A 401 6.19 -15.19 -9.20
C GLN A 401 7.48 -14.86 -8.45
N ILE A 402 8.19 -13.80 -8.86
CA ILE A 402 9.39 -13.32 -8.17
C ILE A 402 9.02 -12.74 -6.79
N ARG A 403 7.95 -11.95 -6.69
CA ARG A 403 7.45 -11.43 -5.40
C ARG A 403 7.07 -12.56 -4.43
N ASP A 404 6.42 -13.60 -4.93
CA ASP A 404 6.08 -14.78 -4.14
C ASP A 404 7.34 -15.49 -3.62
N ARG A 405 8.38 -15.62 -4.46
CA ARG A 405 9.65 -16.22 -4.05
C ARG A 405 10.41 -15.33 -3.05
N ILE A 406 10.43 -14.01 -3.22
CA ILE A 406 11.00 -13.05 -2.26
C ILE A 406 10.36 -13.26 -0.88
N LEU A 407 9.04 -13.32 -0.84
CA LEU A 407 8.29 -13.51 0.40
C LEU A 407 8.58 -14.88 1.03
N ALA A 408 8.68 -15.94 0.22
CA ALA A 408 9.06 -17.26 0.69
C ALA A 408 10.46 -17.28 1.32
N ALA A 409 11.45 -16.64 0.69
CA ALA A 409 12.81 -16.54 1.21
C ALA A 409 12.87 -15.76 2.54
N CYS A 410 12.14 -14.64 2.66
CA CYS A 410 12.06 -13.89 3.90
C CYS A 410 11.44 -14.73 5.05
N ARG A 411 10.32 -15.42 4.77
CA ARG A 411 9.64 -16.28 5.75
C ARG A 411 10.51 -17.47 6.18
N GLU A 412 11.31 -18.01 5.26
CA GLU A 412 12.23 -19.10 5.56
C GLU A 412 13.35 -18.65 6.49
N ALA A 413 13.99 -17.51 6.21
CA ALA A 413 15.07 -16.94 7.01
C ALA A 413 14.65 -16.72 8.48
N TYR A 414 13.42 -16.22 8.68
CA TYR A 414 12.86 -15.90 10.00
C TYR A 414 11.95 -16.97 10.59
N ARG A 415 11.95 -18.20 10.07
CA ARG A 415 11.08 -19.27 10.57
C ARG A 415 11.21 -19.45 12.09
N GLY A 416 10.08 -19.43 12.80
CA GLY A 416 10.03 -19.53 14.26
C GLY A 416 10.40 -18.25 15.02
N VAL A 417 10.52 -17.10 14.35
CA VAL A 417 10.62 -15.77 14.97
C VAL A 417 9.26 -15.07 14.85
N GLY A 418 8.89 -14.25 15.83
CA GLY A 418 7.65 -13.47 15.88
C GLY A 418 7.63 -12.31 14.88
N ILE A 419 7.76 -12.61 13.59
CA ILE A 419 7.80 -11.63 12.49
C ILE A 419 6.92 -12.07 11.33
N GLU A 420 6.27 -11.10 10.70
CA GLU A 420 5.31 -11.32 9.62
C GLU A 420 5.62 -10.39 8.45
N PHE A 421 5.79 -10.95 7.25
CA PHE A 421 6.01 -10.19 6.03
C PHE A 421 4.72 -10.07 5.21
N ARG A 422 4.40 -8.85 4.76
CA ARG A 422 3.21 -8.51 3.98
C ARG A 422 3.56 -7.69 2.75
N THR A 423 2.77 -7.84 1.70
CA THR A 423 2.90 -7.07 0.45
C THR A 423 1.83 -6.00 0.30
N GLU A 424 0.91 -5.92 1.27
CA GLU A 424 -0.08 -4.85 1.42
C GLU A 424 0.23 -4.04 2.68
N PRO A 425 0.03 -2.70 2.66
CA PRO A 425 0.20 -1.87 3.85
C PRO A 425 -0.67 -2.37 5.02
N PRO A 426 -0.08 -2.61 6.20
CA PRO A 426 -0.85 -3.05 7.37
C PRO A 426 -1.90 -2.00 7.80
N SER A 427 -3.13 -2.45 8.03
CA SER A 427 -4.22 -1.61 8.57
C SER A 427 -4.55 -1.93 10.04
N ASP A 428 -4.04 -3.06 10.54
CA ASP A 428 -4.21 -3.63 11.88
C ASP A 428 -3.02 -3.32 12.81
N PHE A 429 -1.92 -2.76 12.30
CA PHE A 429 -0.76 -2.31 13.07
C PHE A 429 -0.48 -0.83 12.82
N ALA A 430 -0.22 -0.09 13.90
CA ALA A 430 0.32 1.27 13.83
C ALA A 430 1.85 1.26 13.72
N LEU A 431 2.50 0.31 14.39
CA LEU A 431 3.94 0.12 14.33
C LEU A 431 4.25 -1.07 13.43
N PHE A 432 4.82 -0.79 12.26
CA PHE A 432 5.33 -1.79 11.32
C PHE A 432 6.51 -1.21 10.55
N SER A 433 7.49 -2.04 10.23
CA SER A 433 8.63 -1.62 9.42
C SER A 433 8.27 -1.67 7.94
N THR A 434 8.87 -0.78 7.15
CA THR A 434 8.70 -0.76 5.70
C THR A 434 10.05 -1.02 5.02
N VAL A 435 10.08 -1.94 4.07
CA VAL A 435 11.24 -2.16 3.19
C VAL A 435 10.82 -1.82 1.77
N GLU A 436 11.44 -0.79 1.19
CA GLU A 436 11.21 -0.41 -0.20
C GLU A 436 12.09 -1.22 -1.14
N LEU A 437 11.47 -1.87 -2.11
CA LEU A 437 12.16 -2.54 -3.21
C LEU A 437 12.05 -1.64 -4.44
N VAL A 438 13.20 -1.28 -5.03
CA VAL A 438 13.29 -0.30 -6.12
C VAL A 438 14.19 -0.82 -7.24
N GLY A 439 14.12 -0.15 -8.39
CA GLY A 439 14.89 -0.56 -9.58
C GLY A 439 16.39 -0.29 -9.44
N VAL A 440 16.79 0.97 -9.31
CA VAL A 440 18.20 1.41 -9.31
C VAL A 440 18.66 1.80 -7.91
N ASP A 441 19.95 1.68 -7.64
CA ASP A 441 20.60 2.29 -6.47
C ASP A 441 20.75 3.80 -6.67
N PRO A 442 19.97 4.65 -5.97
CA PRO A 442 20.07 6.11 -6.12
C PRO A 442 21.36 6.67 -5.54
N ASN A 443 22.10 5.90 -4.74
CA ASN A 443 23.38 6.33 -4.18
C ASN A 443 24.52 6.19 -5.21
N ASP A 444 24.31 5.48 -6.32
CA ASP A 444 25.33 5.16 -7.34
C ASP A 444 26.59 4.48 -6.75
N GLN A 445 26.39 3.66 -5.71
CA GLN A 445 27.46 2.94 -5.02
C GLN A 445 27.50 1.45 -5.38
N GLY A 446 26.48 0.96 -6.09
CA GLY A 446 26.36 -0.45 -6.43
C GLY A 446 25.93 -1.30 -5.23
N LEU A 447 25.26 -0.70 -4.26
CA LEU A 447 24.70 -1.42 -3.11
C LEU A 447 23.58 -2.35 -3.59
N PHE A 448 23.49 -3.54 -3.02
CA PHE A 448 22.36 -4.46 -3.27
C PHE A 448 21.16 -4.12 -2.38
N GLY A 449 21.43 -3.72 -1.14
CA GLY A 449 20.48 -3.20 -0.18
C GLY A 449 21.17 -2.27 0.79
N TYR A 450 20.38 -1.44 1.48
CA TYR A 450 20.89 -0.58 2.54
C TYR A 450 19.79 -0.21 3.53
N ASP A 451 19.97 -0.57 4.81
CA ASP A 451 19.26 0.01 5.92
C ASP A 451 19.80 1.42 6.22
N ASN A 452 18.99 2.44 5.96
CA ASN A 452 19.31 3.84 6.25
C ASN A 452 18.66 4.35 7.56
N SER A 453 18.18 3.46 8.43
CA SER A 453 17.59 3.84 9.71
C SER A 453 18.67 4.30 10.72
N PRO A 454 18.41 5.34 11.53
CA PRO A 454 19.40 5.81 12.51
C PRO A 454 19.56 4.81 13.65
N GLY A 455 20.77 4.44 14.07
CA GLY A 455 20.97 3.53 15.20
C GLY A 455 20.62 2.05 14.92
N LYS A 456 20.75 1.63 13.66
CA LYS A 456 20.69 0.21 13.24
C LYS A 456 21.82 -0.63 13.87
N ASP A 457 21.80 -1.94 13.60
CA ASP A 457 22.86 -2.93 13.89
C ASP A 457 23.02 -3.37 15.35
N SER A 458 22.75 -2.52 16.34
CA SER A 458 22.94 -2.85 17.76
C SER A 458 21.78 -2.42 18.64
N GLY A 459 21.08 -3.40 19.23
CA GLY A 459 20.06 -3.15 20.25
C GLY A 459 18.82 -2.41 19.76
N ASN A 460 18.64 -2.29 18.44
CA ASN A 460 17.47 -1.65 17.86
C ASN A 460 16.24 -2.54 18.06
N LEU A 461 15.26 -2.00 18.79
CA LEU A 461 13.99 -2.68 19.09
C LEU A 461 12.79 -1.93 18.49
N ARG A 462 13.02 -0.92 17.64
CA ARG A 462 11.92 -0.18 17.00
C ARG A 462 11.15 -1.11 16.08
N LEU A 463 9.83 -0.97 16.08
CA LEU A 463 8.94 -1.78 15.25
C LEU A 463 8.49 -1.07 13.98
N TYR A 464 8.98 0.15 13.74
CA TYR A 464 8.47 1.09 12.74
C TYR A 464 9.55 1.65 11.80
N ASP A 465 10.68 0.95 11.67
CA ASP A 465 11.78 1.41 10.83
C ASP A 465 11.38 1.45 9.35
N ARG A 466 11.89 2.46 8.64
CA ARG A 466 11.71 2.58 7.19
C ARG A 466 13.05 2.43 6.49
N LEU A 467 13.20 1.30 5.81
CA LEU A 467 14.34 0.95 4.96
C LEU A 467 13.94 1.31 3.53
N GLY A 468 14.05 2.59 3.19
CA GLY A 468 13.49 3.12 1.96
C GLY A 468 13.52 4.64 1.90
N GLY A 469 13.53 5.20 0.70
CA GLY A 469 13.57 6.64 0.47
C GLY A 469 14.80 7.34 1.07
N VAL A 470 14.76 8.67 1.14
CA VAL A 470 15.84 9.49 1.71
C VAL A 470 15.70 9.61 3.21
N ASN A 471 16.80 9.39 3.93
CA ASN A 471 16.94 9.77 5.33
C ASN A 471 17.97 10.89 5.47
N ALA A 472 17.50 12.10 5.79
CA ALA A 472 18.36 13.27 5.93
C ALA A 472 19.32 13.16 7.13
N GLN A 473 18.88 12.56 8.24
CA GLN A 473 19.71 12.38 9.43
C GLN A 473 20.92 11.48 9.12
N THR A 474 20.70 10.37 8.43
CA THR A 474 21.76 9.45 8.00
C THR A 474 22.74 10.11 7.01
N GLN A 475 22.25 11.04 6.16
CA GLN A 475 23.11 11.83 5.26
C GLN A 475 23.97 12.84 6.01
N GLU A 476 23.43 13.49 7.05
CA GLU A 476 24.18 14.43 7.90
C GLU A 476 25.38 13.74 8.57
N ASP A 477 25.25 12.44 8.88
CA ASP A 477 26.32 11.61 9.42
C ASP A 477 27.33 11.12 8.35
N GLY A 478 27.19 11.55 7.09
CA GLY A 478 28.09 11.23 5.98
C GLY A 478 27.87 9.85 5.35
N SER A 479 26.82 9.14 5.74
CA SER A 479 26.45 7.82 5.20
C SER A 479 25.52 7.94 3.97
N PRO A 480 25.37 6.87 3.16
CA PRO A 480 24.39 6.86 2.07
C PRO A 480 22.99 7.22 2.59
N GLY A 481 22.30 8.11 1.87
CA GLY A 481 21.02 8.64 2.32
C GLY A 481 19.81 7.82 1.90
N PHE A 482 19.93 7.10 0.78
CA PHE A 482 18.84 6.29 0.25
C PHE A 482 18.95 4.86 0.75
N GLY A 483 17.90 4.40 1.44
CA GLY A 483 17.73 3.00 1.82
C GLY A 483 16.83 2.23 0.86
N GLY A 484 16.78 0.92 1.05
CA GLY A 484 15.95 -0.01 0.27
C GLY A 484 16.75 -1.16 -0.34
N VAL A 485 16.10 -1.95 -1.19
CA VAL A 485 16.73 -3.04 -1.96
C VAL A 485 16.71 -2.71 -3.44
N PHE A 486 17.89 -2.76 -4.07
CA PHE A 486 18.16 -2.22 -5.40
C PHE A 486 18.31 -3.35 -6.43
N VAL A 487 17.23 -3.67 -7.15
CA VAL A 487 17.15 -4.86 -8.00
C VAL A 487 18.20 -4.87 -9.12
N ARG A 488 18.40 -3.73 -9.81
CA ARG A 488 19.37 -3.61 -10.91
C ARG A 488 20.80 -3.85 -10.44
N SER A 489 21.13 -3.45 -9.21
CA SER A 489 22.47 -3.64 -8.66
C SER A 489 22.88 -5.11 -8.62
N LEU A 490 21.93 -6.04 -8.48
CA LEU A 490 22.19 -7.49 -8.51
C LEU A 490 22.76 -7.98 -9.84
N LEU A 491 22.64 -7.22 -10.93
CA LEU A 491 23.37 -7.50 -12.18
C LEU A 491 24.89 -7.48 -11.97
N GLY A 492 25.40 -6.87 -10.89
CA GLY A 492 26.81 -6.92 -10.53
C GLY A 492 27.35 -8.33 -10.28
N PHE A 493 26.48 -9.34 -10.06
CA PHE A 493 26.90 -10.74 -10.02
C PHE A 493 27.19 -11.35 -11.41
N SER A 494 26.83 -10.65 -12.49
CA SER A 494 27.29 -10.98 -13.83
C SER A 494 28.77 -10.62 -13.97
N PRO A 495 29.62 -11.51 -14.52
CA PRO A 495 30.96 -11.12 -14.99
C PRO A 495 30.91 -10.12 -16.16
N HIS A 496 29.76 -9.98 -16.83
CA HIS A 496 29.55 -9.12 -17.98
C HIS A 496 28.25 -8.28 -17.86
N PRO A 497 28.12 -7.42 -16.84
CA PRO A 497 26.88 -6.69 -16.55
C PRO A 497 26.56 -5.59 -17.57
N GLY A 498 27.46 -5.35 -18.53
CA GLY A 498 27.31 -4.30 -19.54
C GLY A 498 27.38 -2.92 -18.90
N ARG A 499 26.46 -2.02 -19.30
CA ARG A 499 26.36 -0.66 -18.75
C ARG A 499 25.41 -0.56 -17.56
N LEU A 500 24.74 -1.66 -17.21
CA LEU A 500 23.64 -1.66 -16.25
C LEU A 500 24.12 -1.73 -14.80
N ALA A 501 25.30 -2.28 -14.55
CA ALA A 501 25.94 -2.36 -13.24
C ALA A 501 27.46 -2.52 -13.38
N ARG A 502 28.18 -2.47 -12.25
CA ARG A 502 29.59 -2.88 -12.16
C ARG A 502 29.68 -4.30 -11.63
N SER A 503 30.58 -5.11 -12.18
CA SER A 503 30.83 -6.46 -11.67
C SER A 503 31.40 -6.38 -10.26
N VAL A 504 30.93 -7.24 -9.35
CA VAL A 504 31.45 -7.36 -7.99
C VAL A 504 32.46 -8.50 -7.88
N ALA A 505 33.22 -8.57 -6.78
CA ALA A 505 34.22 -9.61 -6.55
C ALA A 505 33.61 -11.04 -6.51
N GLY A 506 32.36 -11.17 -6.08
CA GLY A 506 31.61 -12.43 -6.05
C GLY A 506 30.82 -12.78 -7.33
N ALA A 507 31.12 -12.13 -8.46
CA ALA A 507 30.47 -12.41 -9.74
C ALA A 507 30.81 -13.82 -10.26
N ASP A 508 29.83 -14.47 -10.91
CA ASP A 508 29.93 -15.88 -11.28
C ASP A 508 29.32 -16.15 -12.66
N PRO A 509 29.97 -16.90 -13.58
CA PRO A 509 29.43 -17.23 -14.89
C PRO A 509 28.07 -17.96 -14.89
N VAL A 510 27.68 -18.61 -13.78
CA VAL A 510 26.35 -19.23 -13.63
C VAL A 510 25.26 -18.16 -13.62
N PHE A 511 25.56 -16.94 -13.17
CA PHE A 511 24.63 -15.81 -13.27
C PHE A 511 24.24 -15.57 -14.73
N ASP A 512 25.24 -15.46 -15.61
CA ASP A 512 25.01 -15.23 -17.04
C ASP A 512 24.21 -16.40 -17.65
N GLN A 513 24.50 -17.65 -17.26
CA GLN A 513 23.74 -18.82 -17.73
C GLN A 513 22.25 -18.78 -17.35
N LEU A 514 21.91 -18.17 -16.21
CA LEU A 514 20.53 -18.05 -15.74
C LEU A 514 19.78 -16.90 -16.40
N PHE A 515 20.44 -15.75 -16.59
CA PHE A 515 19.77 -14.51 -16.98
C PHE A 515 20.02 -14.07 -18.42
N ASP A 516 21.20 -14.34 -19.02
CA ASP A 516 21.47 -13.95 -20.41
C ASP A 516 20.48 -14.52 -21.44
N PRO A 517 19.87 -15.72 -21.27
CA PRO A 517 18.81 -16.19 -22.17
C PRO A 517 17.59 -15.26 -22.25
N PHE A 518 17.36 -14.41 -21.24
CA PHE A 518 16.23 -13.49 -21.14
C PHE A 518 16.60 -12.03 -21.33
N ARG A 519 17.87 -11.69 -21.08
CA ARG A 519 18.39 -10.32 -21.17
C ARG A 519 18.50 -9.83 -22.62
N ALA A 520 17.68 -8.85 -22.98
CA ALA A 520 17.68 -8.24 -24.31
C ALA A 520 19.05 -7.61 -24.66
N ASP A 521 19.74 -7.00 -23.70
CA ASP A 521 21.08 -6.41 -23.90
C ASP A 521 22.17 -7.45 -24.23
N ARG A 522 21.86 -8.73 -24.04
CA ARG A 522 22.71 -9.90 -24.34
C ARG A 522 22.20 -10.71 -25.53
N GLY A 523 21.17 -10.23 -26.22
CA GLY A 523 20.52 -10.95 -27.33
C GLY A 523 19.57 -12.06 -26.89
N GLY A 524 19.21 -12.12 -25.60
CA GLY A 524 18.20 -13.02 -25.07
C GLY A 524 16.78 -12.63 -25.47
N THR A 525 15.82 -13.53 -25.23
CA THR A 525 14.39 -13.29 -25.45
C THR A 525 13.69 -13.15 -24.10
N PRO A 526 13.22 -11.94 -23.74
CA PRO A 526 12.50 -11.69 -22.49
C PRO A 526 11.35 -12.66 -22.25
N VAL A 527 11.01 -12.87 -20.98
CA VAL A 527 9.85 -13.66 -20.57
C VAL A 527 8.58 -12.90 -20.91
N SER A 528 7.65 -13.58 -21.57
CA SER A 528 6.34 -13.06 -21.94
C SER A 528 5.23 -13.70 -21.10
N ALA A 529 4.04 -13.11 -21.12
CA ALA A 529 2.86 -13.72 -20.50
C ALA A 529 2.52 -15.10 -21.10
N ALA A 530 2.83 -15.32 -22.38
CA ALA A 530 2.62 -16.61 -23.04
C ALA A 530 3.53 -17.71 -22.49
N ASP A 531 4.75 -17.37 -22.07
CA ASP A 531 5.66 -18.32 -21.43
C ASP A 531 5.17 -18.77 -20.04
N LEU A 532 4.33 -17.94 -19.41
CA LEU A 532 3.73 -18.17 -18.11
C LEU A 532 2.31 -18.74 -18.21
N ALA A 533 1.78 -18.92 -19.42
CA ALA A 533 0.45 -19.48 -19.67
C ALA A 533 0.46 -21.00 -19.46
N GLY A 534 0.42 -21.41 -18.19
CA GLY A 534 0.33 -22.80 -17.75
C GLY A 534 0.71 -22.95 -16.27
N GLU A 535 0.15 -23.94 -15.58
CA GLU A 535 0.55 -24.26 -14.21
C GLU A 535 1.96 -24.89 -14.22
N GLN A 536 2.95 -24.10 -13.82
CA GLN A 536 4.30 -24.58 -13.60
C GLN A 536 4.62 -24.49 -12.10
N PRO A 537 4.86 -25.63 -11.41
CA PRO A 537 5.10 -25.61 -9.97
C PRO A 537 6.37 -24.84 -9.64
N ALA A 538 6.33 -23.97 -8.63
CA ALA A 538 7.51 -23.26 -8.15
C ALA A 538 8.60 -24.24 -7.70
N LEU A 539 9.87 -23.89 -7.96
CA LEU A 539 11.00 -24.70 -7.50
C LEU A 539 11.13 -24.64 -5.97
N GLY A 540 11.31 -25.81 -5.37
CA GLY A 540 11.62 -25.94 -3.94
C GLY A 540 13.11 -25.76 -3.62
N ASP A 541 14.00 -26.05 -4.58
CA ASP A 541 15.45 -25.94 -4.46
C ASP A 541 16.10 -25.58 -5.81
N GLY A 542 17.36 -25.15 -5.77
CA GLY A 542 18.16 -24.78 -6.94
C GLY A 542 19.09 -25.88 -7.44
N GLY A 543 18.95 -27.13 -7.00
CA GLY A 543 19.83 -28.24 -7.38
C GLY A 543 19.78 -28.60 -8.86
N GLY A 544 18.63 -28.33 -9.50
CA GLY A 544 18.41 -28.52 -10.94
C GLY A 544 18.79 -27.33 -11.83
N CYS A 545 19.36 -26.27 -11.26
CA CYS A 545 19.65 -25.02 -11.97
C CYS A 545 21.17 -24.84 -12.23
N PRO A 546 21.57 -24.24 -13.38
CA PRO A 546 20.74 -23.74 -14.47
C PRO A 546 20.16 -24.85 -15.37
N ALA A 547 18.94 -24.65 -15.86
CA ALA A 547 18.26 -25.57 -16.78
C ALA A 547 18.47 -25.18 -18.26
N ARG A 548 17.99 -26.02 -19.20
CA ARG A 548 18.18 -25.81 -20.65
C ARG A 548 16.88 -25.63 -21.44
N ASP A 549 15.77 -26.21 -20.99
CA ASP A 549 14.47 -25.95 -21.59
C ASP A 549 13.91 -24.62 -21.06
N ARG A 550 13.23 -23.86 -21.93
CA ARG A 550 12.80 -22.48 -21.63
C ARG A 550 11.94 -22.39 -20.36
N ALA A 551 11.01 -23.32 -20.19
CA ALA A 551 10.14 -23.37 -19.01
C ALA A 551 10.97 -23.46 -17.72
N ARG A 552 11.86 -24.45 -17.60
CA ARG A 552 12.71 -24.58 -16.41
C ARG A 552 13.76 -23.47 -16.30
N GLN A 553 14.25 -22.90 -17.41
CA GLN A 553 15.13 -21.73 -17.36
C GLN A 553 14.43 -20.55 -16.66
N ILE A 554 13.16 -20.30 -17.01
CA ILE A 554 12.35 -19.25 -16.38
C ILE A 554 12.19 -19.53 -14.89
N GLN A 555 11.86 -20.78 -14.53
CA GLN A 555 11.73 -21.18 -13.13
C GLN A 555 13.03 -21.00 -12.33
N CYS A 556 14.18 -21.37 -12.90
CA CYS A 556 15.49 -21.19 -12.29
C CYS A 556 15.82 -19.69 -12.11
N ALA A 557 15.52 -18.86 -13.09
CA ALA A 557 15.74 -17.42 -13.01
C ALA A 557 14.84 -16.75 -11.95
N ILE A 558 13.56 -17.13 -11.89
CA ILE A 558 12.62 -16.69 -10.84
C ILE A 558 13.13 -17.12 -9.45
N PHE A 559 13.53 -18.38 -9.31
CA PHE A 559 14.05 -18.92 -8.05
C PHE A 559 15.30 -18.18 -7.58
N ALA A 560 16.31 -18.07 -8.46
CA ALA A 560 17.57 -17.40 -8.15
C ALA A 560 17.37 -15.92 -7.81
N LEU A 561 16.64 -15.17 -8.64
CA LEU A 561 16.44 -13.74 -8.41
C LEU A 561 15.59 -13.48 -7.17
N GLY A 562 14.55 -14.28 -6.94
CA GLY A 562 13.73 -14.20 -5.73
C GLY A 562 14.53 -14.46 -4.46
N ASN A 563 15.49 -15.39 -4.48
CA ASN A 563 16.42 -15.66 -3.38
C ASN A 563 17.40 -14.52 -3.14
N LEU A 564 17.99 -13.97 -4.21
CA LEU A 564 18.89 -12.83 -4.11
C LEU A 564 18.19 -11.63 -3.45
N ILE A 565 17.00 -11.28 -3.93
CA ILE A 565 16.25 -10.13 -3.41
C ILE A 565 15.72 -10.43 -2.00
N GLY A 566 15.07 -11.58 -1.79
CA GLY A 566 14.51 -11.94 -0.48
C GLY A 566 15.57 -12.14 0.60
N GLY A 567 16.73 -12.71 0.26
CA GLY A 567 17.88 -12.78 1.15
C GLY A 567 18.44 -11.40 1.50
N THR A 568 18.48 -10.48 0.55
CA THR A 568 18.89 -9.09 0.81
C THR A 568 17.89 -8.39 1.72
N VAL A 569 16.58 -8.52 1.48
CA VAL A 569 15.53 -7.99 2.37
C VAL A 569 15.70 -8.55 3.79
N ALA A 570 15.93 -9.85 3.93
CA ALA A 570 16.09 -10.48 5.24
C ALA A 570 17.37 -10.02 5.96
N HIS A 571 18.45 -9.75 5.23
CA HIS A 571 19.69 -9.20 5.76
C HIS A 571 19.50 -7.78 6.30
N GLU A 572 18.94 -6.87 5.49
CA GLU A 572 18.69 -5.49 5.94
C GLU A 572 17.65 -5.45 7.08
N GLY A 573 16.66 -6.34 7.04
CA GLY A 573 15.75 -6.54 8.17
C GLY A 573 16.45 -7.01 9.45
N GLY A 574 17.55 -7.75 9.32
CA GLY A 574 18.43 -8.13 10.43
C GLY A 574 19.06 -6.89 11.08
N HIS A 575 19.67 -6.00 10.29
CA HIS A 575 20.25 -4.74 10.77
C HIS A 575 19.23 -3.88 11.53
N SER A 576 18.02 -3.73 10.98
CA SER A 576 16.94 -3.00 11.66
C SER A 576 16.51 -3.65 12.97
N LEU A 577 16.66 -4.97 13.12
CA LEU A 577 16.39 -5.68 14.37
C LEU A 577 17.60 -5.75 15.32
N GLY A 578 18.66 -4.99 15.05
CA GLY A 578 19.86 -4.96 15.87
C GLY A 578 20.75 -6.20 15.70
N LEU A 579 20.70 -6.83 14.52
CA LEU A 579 21.64 -7.88 14.13
C LEU A 579 22.74 -7.30 13.23
N ALA A 580 23.95 -7.39 13.77
CA ALA A 580 25.22 -7.29 13.09
C ALA A 580 26.25 -8.04 13.94
N ASN A 581 26.15 -7.82 15.25
CA ASN A 581 26.68 -8.65 16.31
C ASN A 581 25.91 -8.30 17.61
N PRO A 582 24.84 -9.00 18.00
CA PRO A 582 23.98 -8.59 19.12
C PRO A 582 24.69 -8.54 20.49
N TYR A 583 25.98 -8.88 20.54
CA TYR A 583 26.83 -8.93 21.72
C TYR A 583 28.19 -8.22 21.57
N GLN A 584 28.52 -7.56 20.43
CA GLN A 584 29.76 -6.79 20.23
C GLN A 584 29.57 -5.60 19.25
N ASP A 585 30.61 -4.78 19.06
CA ASP A 585 30.63 -3.68 18.07
C ASP A 585 30.90 -4.24 16.65
N GLY A 586 30.03 -3.94 15.67
CA GLY A 586 30.24 -4.34 14.27
C GLY A 586 29.00 -4.15 13.38
N PHE A 587 29.20 -4.32 12.06
CA PHE A 587 28.15 -4.24 11.02
C PHE A 587 27.80 -5.60 10.41
N HIS A 588 28.64 -6.62 10.57
CA HIS A 588 28.47 -7.97 10.02
C HIS A 588 29.12 -9.00 10.94
N ASP A 589 28.78 -10.27 10.76
CA ASP A 589 29.45 -11.38 11.42
C ASP A 589 30.96 -11.40 11.06
N PRO A 590 31.84 -11.71 12.02
CA PRO A 590 33.25 -11.90 11.72
C PRO A 590 33.47 -13.19 10.90
N GLY A 591 34.34 -13.09 9.89
CA GLY A 591 34.68 -14.20 9.01
C GLY A 591 33.65 -14.48 7.92
N ASP A 592 33.71 -15.67 7.32
CA ASP A 592 32.77 -16.16 6.31
C ASP A 592 32.42 -17.62 6.64
N ALA A 593 31.12 -17.93 6.67
CA ALA A 593 30.63 -19.28 6.92
C ALA A 593 29.47 -19.61 5.97
N PRO A 594 29.40 -20.85 5.44
CA PRO A 594 28.41 -21.20 4.44
C PRO A 594 26.98 -20.87 4.86
N ASN A 595 26.28 -20.12 4.00
CA ASN A 595 24.87 -19.75 4.13
C ASN A 595 24.54 -18.80 5.30
N ARG A 596 25.54 -18.20 5.96
CA ARG A 596 25.30 -17.27 7.07
C ARG A 596 24.76 -15.95 6.53
N LEU A 597 23.56 -15.58 6.99
CA LEU A 597 22.79 -14.50 6.38
C LEU A 597 23.44 -13.13 6.58
N MET A 598 24.03 -12.89 7.76
CA MET A 598 24.59 -11.59 8.17
C MET A 598 26.10 -11.45 7.86
N ASP A 599 26.65 -12.34 7.04
CA ASP A 599 28.01 -12.15 6.50
C ASP A 599 28.07 -10.97 5.55
N ALA A 600 29.26 -10.35 5.48
CA ALA A 600 29.50 -9.18 4.66
C ALA A 600 29.15 -9.40 3.19
N GLY A 601 28.75 -8.31 2.54
CA GLY A 601 28.32 -8.27 1.15
C GLY A 601 29.22 -9.05 0.18
N ASP A 602 30.52 -8.83 0.31
CA ASP A 602 31.62 -9.38 -0.49
C ASP A 602 32.06 -10.80 -0.09
N ALA A 603 31.70 -11.24 1.12
CA ALA A 603 32.00 -12.59 1.62
C ALA A 603 31.05 -13.64 1.05
N ARG A 604 29.80 -13.27 0.73
CA ARG A 604 28.77 -14.22 0.26
C ARG A 604 28.69 -14.29 -1.27
N PRO A 605 29.17 -15.36 -1.93
CA PRO A 605 29.19 -15.47 -3.38
C PRO A 605 27.79 -15.67 -3.99
N PHE A 606 27.66 -15.41 -5.30
CA PHE A 606 26.40 -15.54 -6.03
C PHE A 606 25.68 -16.89 -5.83
N LEU A 607 26.40 -18.00 -5.99
CA LEU A 607 25.80 -19.35 -5.92
C LEU A 607 25.14 -19.63 -4.58
N GLU A 608 25.74 -19.15 -3.48
CA GLU A 608 25.20 -19.27 -2.14
C GLU A 608 23.95 -18.40 -1.98
N ARG A 609 24.04 -17.11 -2.32
CA ARG A 609 22.90 -16.18 -2.20
C ARG A 609 21.70 -16.61 -3.06
N ALA A 610 21.96 -17.19 -4.23
CA ALA A 610 20.93 -17.70 -5.13
C ALA A 610 20.43 -19.11 -4.78
N GLN A 611 21.07 -19.80 -3.83
CA GLN A 611 20.77 -21.17 -3.38
C GLN A 611 20.85 -22.21 -4.52
N LEU A 612 21.90 -22.12 -5.34
CA LEU A 612 22.09 -22.93 -6.54
C LEU A 612 23.08 -24.07 -6.30
N MET A 613 23.04 -25.10 -7.16
CA MET A 613 24.07 -26.15 -7.20
C MET A 613 24.31 -26.86 -5.85
N GLY A 614 23.23 -27.04 -5.07
CA GLY A 614 23.29 -27.71 -3.77
C GLY A 614 23.63 -26.80 -2.58
N GLN A 615 23.76 -25.48 -2.80
CA GLN A 615 23.82 -24.51 -1.70
C GLN A 615 22.50 -24.46 -0.93
N GLY A 616 22.60 -24.21 0.38
CA GLY A 616 21.46 -24.23 1.30
C GLY A 616 20.76 -22.87 1.40
N PRO A 617 19.64 -22.79 2.15
CA PRO A 617 19.00 -21.52 2.42
C PRO A 617 19.86 -20.64 3.31
N ALA A 618 19.80 -19.32 3.10
CA ALA A 618 20.47 -18.36 3.97
C ALA A 618 19.83 -18.36 5.36
N VAL A 619 20.65 -18.44 6.40
CA VAL A 619 20.20 -18.54 7.79
C VAL A 619 21.00 -17.63 8.72
N PHE A 620 20.34 -17.04 9.70
CA PHE A 620 21.01 -16.45 10.86
C PHE A 620 21.85 -17.50 11.59
N CYS A 621 23.02 -17.12 12.10
CA CYS A 621 23.82 -18.01 12.94
C CYS A 621 23.12 -18.30 14.28
N ASP A 622 23.63 -19.25 15.06
CA ASP A 622 22.96 -19.71 16.29
C ASP A 622 22.67 -18.57 17.30
N GLY A 623 23.64 -17.69 17.52
CA GLY A 623 23.55 -16.56 18.46
C GLY A 623 22.55 -15.50 18.01
N GLU A 624 22.56 -15.15 16.72
CA GLU A 624 21.59 -14.22 16.12
C GLU A 624 20.16 -14.78 16.17
N TYR A 625 19.98 -16.06 15.82
CA TYR A 625 18.67 -16.68 15.87
C TYR A 625 18.13 -16.75 17.30
N ALA A 626 18.98 -17.07 18.28
CA ALA A 626 18.61 -17.04 19.70
C ALA A 626 18.24 -15.62 20.15
N TYR A 627 18.97 -14.60 19.71
CA TYR A 627 18.65 -13.20 19.96
C TYR A 627 17.27 -12.83 19.39
N LEU A 628 17.00 -13.14 18.13
CA LEU A 628 15.72 -12.85 17.48
C LEU A 628 14.56 -13.52 18.19
N ARG A 629 14.69 -14.80 18.55
CA ARG A 629 13.64 -15.52 19.30
C ARG A 629 13.38 -14.94 20.69
N ARG A 630 14.37 -14.25 21.28
CA ARG A 630 14.21 -13.57 22.57
C ARG A 630 13.47 -12.25 22.42
N ILE A 631 13.81 -11.44 21.42
CA ILE A 631 13.21 -10.11 21.24
C ILE A 631 11.88 -10.14 20.49
N LEU A 632 11.65 -11.17 19.68
CA LEU A 632 10.43 -11.45 18.90
C LEU A 632 10.03 -12.91 19.13
N PRO A 633 9.48 -13.25 20.32
CA PRO A 633 9.08 -14.60 20.65
C PRO A 633 7.95 -15.12 19.73
N SER A 634 8.01 -16.41 19.40
CA SER A 634 6.96 -17.11 18.65
C SER A 634 6.52 -18.37 19.37
N ALA A 635 5.24 -18.72 19.20
CA ALA A 635 4.70 -20.01 19.63
C ALA A 635 5.14 -21.17 18.72
N GLU A 636 5.70 -20.86 17.54
CA GLU A 636 6.25 -21.87 16.66
C GLU A 636 7.52 -22.50 17.25
N PRO A 637 7.72 -23.82 17.05
CA PRO A 637 8.95 -24.48 17.44
C PRO A 637 10.17 -23.85 16.76
N ALA A 638 11.34 -24.02 17.37
CA ALA A 638 12.59 -23.66 16.73
C ALA A 638 12.74 -24.34 15.37
N SER A 639 13.22 -23.59 14.38
CA SER A 639 13.54 -24.15 13.07
C SER A 639 14.57 -25.28 13.25
N ALA A 640 14.31 -26.43 12.64
CA ALA A 640 15.22 -27.58 12.67
C ALA A 640 16.40 -27.45 11.68
N ILE A 641 16.50 -26.32 10.97
CA ILE A 641 17.61 -26.05 10.05
C ILE A 641 18.90 -25.93 10.86
N ALA A 642 19.94 -26.67 10.47
CA ALA A 642 21.27 -26.55 11.06
C ALA A 642 21.85 -25.17 10.73
N ARG A 643 22.37 -24.47 11.74
CA ARG A 643 22.89 -23.11 11.62
C ARG A 643 24.41 -23.09 11.88
N PRO A 644 25.15 -22.20 11.22
CA PRO A 644 26.56 -21.99 11.52
C PRO A 644 26.74 -21.30 12.88
N GLY A 645 27.94 -21.43 13.45
CA GLY A 645 28.36 -20.61 14.58
C GLY A 645 28.60 -19.15 14.14
N CYS A 646 28.54 -18.22 15.09
CA CYS A 646 28.75 -16.78 14.83
C CYS A 646 30.22 -16.34 14.99
N SER A 647 31.14 -17.28 15.21
CA SER A 647 32.52 -17.02 15.66
C SER A 647 33.57 -17.19 14.58
#